data_AF-Q9RS56-F1
#
_entry.id   AF-Q9RS56-F1
#
_cell.length_a   1.000
_cell.length_b   1.000
_cell.length_c   1.000
_cell.angle_alpha   90.00
_cell.angle_beta   90.00
_cell.angle_gamma   90.00
#
_symmetry.space_group_name_H-M   'P 1'
#
loop_
_entity.id
_entity.type
_entity.pdbx_description
1 polymer ?
#
loop_
_entity_poly.entity_id
_entity_poly.type
_entity_poly.pdbx_seq_one_letter_code
_entity_poly.pdbx_strand_id
1 'polypeptide(L)'
;MKRTLLLLALALGGTASAEVRVDGQTVRVLSGEQVTWQWTFAPALGQVSRPVRLDNQNYVAVGPVVYALSDEGRVLGRADLPGPVTSLDSSGGAVRVTVGGAGRSERLTLGDPTGDALPVEERVVFTPDPAVTGWLARFADALPAQELTRAGAQFPANPFIALREAEAAKTRGDDYAALSAVRRALGVSVPFPAGTQLAARLDRAGFPAAANLALDRAKRDAAARGLDPAVPVSRAALFAYGNPSGYVGTLLAQNRLPRAEVWMSFLRELYPRFEGGDALYRRYADVLDAQGRAGEAEEWRQFARSLREGTLYNLGPNDTRVLRDVARLATFALLLALLAAVLTLSARAWPTQRQDLAALGGRWRSWRRPPQRLRRTALAYASFSERLLLVTLAAALLTALGGWQWANLTGRALQAPALGTGTYSASLALPSTGDADPQPVAATYLLSGLGAQLDGDLAAARTLYGRAGDDACALNNLGAIAQSRDDLPQARTLYQQALALQPDLSAPAYNLGRNPATPETAFQRTYRPGQPRLCYPERRDLARSVSGDLGSVLRQTVTDPLGFLTERRPATRLNWALLAALPLIGALLVLLLIPRAASAGRLGRPAAFRLLAVLFPGAGLLGNAWGGVLLVAWAGVVVALLARWLPFPALPLQTAAVRSALWLALGALYVLNVLALLLIEAAHARRRRLRELEA
;
A
#
# COMPACT_ATOMS: atom_id res chain seq x y z
N MET A 1 57.00 18.73 63.05
CA MET A 1 56.63 17.58 62.20
C MET A 1 55.19 17.07 62.39
N LYS A 2 54.21 17.89 62.80
CA LYS A 2 52.78 17.49 62.90
C LYS A 2 51.80 18.33 62.06
N ARG A 3 52.27 19.40 61.39
CA ARG A 3 51.45 20.25 60.49
C ARG A 3 51.58 19.89 59.01
N THR A 4 52.60 19.13 58.61
CA THR A 4 52.86 18.77 57.21
C THR A 4 52.12 17.50 56.76
N LEU A 5 51.61 16.69 57.70
CA LEU A 5 50.85 15.47 57.40
C LEU A 5 49.34 15.72 57.22
N LEU A 6 48.80 16.86 57.67
CA LEU A 6 47.39 17.19 57.48
C LEU A 6 47.10 17.79 56.08
N LEU A 7 48.12 18.35 55.42
CA LEU A 7 48.01 18.90 54.07
C LEU A 7 48.22 17.86 52.97
N LEU A 8 48.85 16.72 53.26
CA LEU A 8 49.01 15.64 52.28
C LEU A 8 47.81 14.67 52.24
N ALA A 9 46.99 14.62 53.30
CA ALA A 9 45.77 13.79 53.33
C ALA A 9 44.57 14.44 52.61
N LEU A 10 44.63 15.74 52.31
CA LEU A 10 43.63 16.47 51.51
C LEU A 10 43.95 16.48 50.00
N ALA A 11 45.10 15.94 49.58
CA ALA A 11 45.49 15.83 48.17
C ALA A 11 45.31 14.42 47.58
N LEU A 12 44.79 13.47 48.37
CA LEU A 12 44.43 12.10 47.96
C LEU A 12 42.90 11.89 47.94
N GLY A 13 42.13 12.97 47.81
CA GLY A 13 40.76 12.88 47.31
C GLY A 13 40.83 12.44 45.86
N GLY A 14 40.94 11.12 45.63
CA GLY A 14 40.69 10.53 44.32
C GLY A 14 39.37 11.11 43.84
N THR A 15 39.40 11.79 42.69
CA THR A 15 38.22 12.33 42.05
C THR A 15 37.21 11.20 41.95
N ALA A 16 36.16 11.24 42.77
CA ALA A 16 35.09 10.26 42.73
C ALA A 16 34.50 10.31 41.33
N SER A 17 34.88 9.33 40.51
CA SER A 17 34.44 9.23 39.12
C SER A 17 32.92 9.20 39.14
N ALA A 18 32.28 10.12 38.42
CA ALA A 18 30.84 10.16 38.37
C ALA A 18 30.32 8.89 37.69
N GLU A 19 29.41 8.18 38.35
CA GLU A 19 28.83 6.94 37.86
C GLU A 19 27.36 7.16 37.48
N VAL A 20 26.99 6.82 36.25
CA VAL A 20 25.59 6.80 35.81
C VAL A 20 24.99 5.44 36.13
N ARG A 21 23.92 5.43 36.92
CA ARG A 21 23.18 4.23 37.33
C ARG A 21 21.73 4.31 36.88
N VAL A 22 21.17 3.18 36.49
CA VAL A 22 19.76 3.07 36.08
C VAL A 22 19.03 2.12 37.03
N ASP A 23 18.04 2.66 37.73
CA ASP A 23 17.17 1.94 38.65
C ASP A 23 15.74 1.93 38.08
N GLY A 24 15.41 0.88 37.32
CA GLY A 24 14.13 0.75 36.63
C GLY A 24 13.93 1.81 35.55
N GLN A 25 13.13 2.84 35.84
CA GLN A 25 12.84 3.97 34.94
C GLN A 25 13.60 5.25 35.32
N THR A 26 14.42 5.19 36.37
CA THR A 26 15.16 6.35 36.88
C THR A 26 16.62 6.27 36.47
N VAL A 27 17.11 7.32 35.84
CA VAL A 27 18.54 7.52 35.56
C VAL A 27 19.08 8.44 36.65
N ARG A 28 20.17 8.02 37.29
CA ARG A 28 20.85 8.76 38.36
C ARG A 28 22.31 8.93 38.00
N VAL A 29 22.85 10.11 38.26
CA VAL A 29 24.29 10.36 38.24
C VAL A 29 24.76 10.52 39.68
N LEU A 30 25.76 9.74 40.06
CA LEU A 30 26.32 9.67 41.39
C LEU A 30 27.75 10.22 41.37
N SER A 31 28.11 11.08 42.30
CA SER A 31 29.52 11.39 42.61
C SER A 31 29.83 10.83 43.99
N GLY A 32 30.45 9.65 44.04
CA GLY A 32 30.54 8.86 45.26
C GLY A 32 29.14 8.35 45.68
N GLU A 33 28.69 8.70 46.89
CA GLU A 33 27.36 8.35 47.41
C GLU A 33 26.29 9.44 47.19
N GLN A 34 26.67 10.62 46.69
CA GLN A 34 25.73 11.73 46.48
C GLN A 34 25.12 11.70 45.07
N VAL A 35 23.80 11.82 44.99
CA VAL A 35 23.06 11.98 43.73
C VAL A 35 23.19 13.42 43.25
N THR A 36 23.96 13.65 42.20
CA THR A 36 24.15 14.99 41.60
C THR A 36 23.06 15.31 40.59
N TRP A 37 22.53 14.31 39.90
CA TRP A 37 21.44 14.45 38.95
C TRP A 37 20.54 13.22 38.96
N GLN A 38 19.23 13.43 38.81
CA GLN A 38 18.28 12.33 38.62
C GLN A 38 17.10 12.74 37.74
N TRP A 39 16.65 11.80 36.92
CA TRP A 39 15.43 11.91 36.13
C TRP A 39 14.68 10.57 36.07
N THR A 40 13.36 10.62 36.24
CA THR A 40 12.49 9.44 36.13
C THR A 40 11.65 9.55 34.88
N PHE A 41 11.82 8.62 33.94
CA PHE A 41 11.02 8.57 32.72
C PHE A 41 9.67 7.90 32.98
N ALA A 42 8.63 8.39 32.31
CA ALA A 42 7.32 7.76 32.37
C ALA A 42 7.37 6.35 31.73
N PRO A 43 6.81 5.29 32.35
CA PRO A 43 6.87 3.93 31.80
C PRO A 43 6.32 3.80 30.36
N ALA A 44 5.38 4.67 29.97
CA ALA A 44 4.82 4.73 28.62
C ALA A 44 5.82 5.17 27.53
N LEU A 45 6.99 5.69 27.91
CA LEU A 45 8.06 6.07 26.98
C LEU A 45 8.97 4.90 26.60
N GLY A 46 8.78 3.73 27.23
CA GLY A 46 9.58 2.54 26.98
C GLY A 46 10.54 2.23 28.12
N GLN A 47 11.33 1.17 27.95
CA GLN A 47 12.32 0.77 28.93
C GLN A 47 13.56 1.66 28.84
N VAL A 48 14.17 1.93 30.00
CA VAL A 48 15.48 2.57 30.09
C VAL A 48 16.55 1.48 30.07
N SER A 49 17.52 1.56 29.16
CA SER A 49 18.59 0.59 29.07
C SER A 49 19.59 0.73 30.22
N ARG A 50 20.41 -0.30 30.42
CA ARG A 50 21.63 -0.12 31.22
C ARG A 50 22.54 0.91 30.54
N PRO A 51 23.23 1.77 31.31
CA PRO A 51 24.14 2.76 30.77
C PRO A 51 25.41 2.06 30.25
N VAL A 52 25.96 2.61 29.17
CA VAL A 52 27.25 2.17 28.60
C VAL A 52 28.19 3.37 28.59
N ARG A 53 29.46 3.17 28.96
CA ARG A 53 30.47 4.24 28.99
C ARG A 53 31.50 4.03 27.88
N LEU A 54 31.83 5.10 27.17
CA LEU A 54 32.91 5.18 26.18
C LEU A 54 33.47 6.62 26.17
N ASP A 55 34.78 6.80 26.21
CA ASP A 55 35.48 8.10 26.09
C ASP A 55 34.90 9.24 26.95
N ASN A 56 34.68 8.98 28.24
CA ASN A 56 34.09 9.93 29.22
C ASN A 56 32.67 10.40 28.91
N GLN A 57 31.94 9.61 28.12
CA GLN A 57 30.53 9.84 27.83
C GLN A 57 29.71 8.62 28.27
N ASN A 58 28.52 8.89 28.77
CA ASN A 58 27.59 7.87 29.23
C ASN A 58 26.39 7.82 28.28
N TYR A 59 26.08 6.63 27.77
CA TYR A 59 25.01 6.40 26.80
C TYR A 59 23.86 5.68 27.46
N VAL A 60 22.66 6.27 27.39
CA VAL A 60 21.44 5.69 27.96
C VAL A 60 20.34 5.72 26.90
N ALA A 61 19.72 4.57 26.65
CA ALA A 61 18.56 4.48 25.78
C ALA A 61 17.27 4.58 26.58
N VAL A 62 16.26 5.24 26.01
CA VAL A 62 14.89 5.29 26.52
C VAL A 62 13.95 5.06 25.34
N GLY A 63 13.34 3.88 25.27
CA GLY A 63 12.52 3.51 24.11
C GLY A 63 13.35 3.53 22.82
N PRO A 64 12.98 4.31 21.78
CA PRO A 64 13.71 4.40 20.50
C PRO A 64 14.80 5.49 20.46
N VAL A 65 15.09 6.14 21.59
CA VAL A 65 16.02 7.26 21.64
C VAL A 65 17.23 6.89 22.48
N VAL A 66 18.43 7.31 22.04
CA VAL A 66 19.67 7.23 22.84
C VAL A 66 20.15 8.63 23.16
N TYR A 67 20.47 8.86 24.43
CA TYR A 67 21.11 10.09 24.90
C TYR A 67 22.58 9.83 25.21
N ALA A 68 23.45 10.70 24.71
CA ALA A 68 24.81 10.84 25.22
C ALA A 68 24.79 11.87 26.37
N LEU A 69 25.35 11.49 27.52
CA LEU A 69 25.37 12.27 28.76
C LEU A 69 26.82 12.54 29.17
N SER A 70 27.07 13.74 29.70
CA SER A 70 28.33 14.02 30.40
C SER A 70 28.36 13.34 31.76
N ASP A 71 29.52 13.36 32.41
CA ASP A 71 29.70 12.85 33.77
C ASP A 71 28.87 13.63 34.82
N GLU A 72 28.38 14.82 34.50
CA GLU A 72 27.45 15.60 35.35
C GLU A 72 25.96 15.33 35.01
N GLY A 73 25.67 14.44 34.06
CA GLY A 73 24.30 14.12 33.62
C GLY A 73 23.69 15.13 32.64
N ARG A 74 24.51 16.01 32.04
CA ARG A 74 24.04 16.93 31.00
C ARG A 74 23.94 16.21 29.66
N VAL A 75 22.83 16.38 28.95
CA VAL A 75 22.66 15.84 27.59
C VAL A 75 23.63 16.53 26.63
N LEU A 76 24.51 15.71 26.01
CA LEU A 76 25.46 16.10 24.98
C LEU A 76 24.91 15.92 23.58
N GLY A 77 23.97 14.98 23.38
CA GLY A 77 23.35 14.73 22.09
C GLY A 77 22.27 13.66 22.15
N ARG A 78 21.45 13.57 21.10
CA ARG A 78 20.37 12.60 20.95
C ARG A 78 20.40 11.88 19.60
N ALA A 79 20.27 10.56 19.63
CA ALA A 79 20.03 9.73 18.44
C ALA A 79 18.57 9.25 18.43
N ASP A 80 17.88 9.46 17.32
CA ASP A 80 16.52 8.97 17.08
C ASP A 80 16.57 7.72 16.17
N LEU A 81 16.15 6.58 16.70
CA LEU A 81 16.33 5.27 16.06
C LEU A 81 15.02 4.71 15.48
N PRO A 82 15.06 3.74 14.54
CA PRO A 82 13.88 3.30 13.78
C PRO A 82 12.96 2.33 14.55
N GLY A 83 13.34 1.95 15.77
CA GLY A 83 12.63 1.05 16.66
C GLY A 83 13.11 1.18 18.11
N PRO A 84 12.40 0.60 19.10
CA PRO A 84 12.86 0.55 20.49
C PRO A 84 14.20 -0.16 20.63
N VAL A 85 15.09 0.41 21.44
CA VAL A 85 16.41 -0.14 21.76
C VAL A 85 16.27 -1.37 22.64
N THR A 86 16.93 -2.46 22.24
CA THR A 86 16.98 -3.72 22.99
C THR A 86 18.32 -3.92 23.68
N SER A 87 19.42 -3.43 23.11
CA SER A 87 20.74 -3.49 23.74
C SER A 87 21.65 -2.33 23.33
N LEU A 88 22.58 -1.96 24.22
CA LEU A 88 23.72 -1.09 23.96
C LEU A 88 25.01 -1.85 24.26
N ASP A 89 26.04 -1.66 23.44
CA ASP A 89 27.36 -2.29 23.59
C ASP A 89 28.47 -1.30 23.20
N SER A 90 29.56 -1.25 23.95
CA SER A 90 30.77 -0.45 23.64
C SER A 90 32.06 -1.28 23.50
N SER A 91 31.95 -2.61 23.49
CA SER A 91 33.10 -3.53 23.49
C SER A 91 34.06 -3.40 22.29
N GLY A 92 33.64 -2.71 21.22
CA GLY A 92 34.40 -2.55 19.98
C GLY A 92 35.03 -1.18 19.75
N GLY A 93 35.13 -0.31 20.78
CA GLY A 93 35.63 1.07 20.62
C GLY A 93 34.65 2.01 19.90
N ALA A 94 33.41 1.57 19.70
CA ALA A 94 32.29 2.35 19.19
C ALA A 94 31.02 1.90 19.91
N VAL A 95 30.04 2.78 20.06
CA VAL A 95 28.77 2.43 20.69
C VAL A 95 27.83 1.83 19.63
N ARG A 96 27.52 0.55 19.79
CA ARG A 96 26.59 -0.18 18.95
C ARG A 96 25.25 -0.31 19.64
N VAL A 97 24.20 -0.01 18.90
CA VAL A 97 22.81 -0.10 19.35
C VAL A 97 22.11 -1.19 18.58
N THR A 98 21.45 -2.08 19.30
CA THR A 98 20.50 -3.02 18.72
C THR A 98 19.09 -2.48 18.92
N VAL A 99 18.34 -2.33 17.84
CA VAL A 99 16.91 -1.97 17.88
C VAL A 99 16.06 -3.14 17.48
N GLY A 100 14.90 -3.29 18.13
CA GLY A 100 13.92 -4.34 17.83
C GLY A 100 12.62 -3.76 17.31
N GLY A 101 11.94 -4.46 16.40
CA GLY A 101 10.63 -4.04 15.90
C GLY A 101 10.19 -4.87 14.69
N ALA A 102 8.87 -5.08 14.52
CA ALA A 102 8.28 -5.77 13.37
C ALA A 102 8.92 -7.14 13.02
N GLY A 103 9.33 -7.92 14.03
CA GLY A 103 9.89 -9.26 13.85
C GLY A 103 11.35 -9.31 13.41
N ARG A 104 12.09 -8.19 13.47
CA ARG A 104 13.54 -8.13 13.17
C ARG A 104 14.31 -7.28 14.16
N SER A 105 15.62 -7.46 14.12
CA SER A 105 16.60 -6.71 14.88
C SER A 105 17.56 -6.05 13.90
N GLU A 106 17.81 -4.76 14.07
CA GLU A 106 18.80 -4.00 13.30
C GLU A 106 19.90 -3.53 14.26
N ARG A 107 21.14 -3.47 13.77
CA ARG A 107 22.28 -2.98 14.54
C ARG A 107 22.81 -1.72 13.87
N LEU A 108 22.97 -0.68 14.69
CA LEU A 108 23.39 0.66 14.29
C LEU A 108 24.60 1.08 15.12
N THR A 109 25.43 1.96 14.57
CA THR A 109 26.64 2.48 15.17
C THR A 109 26.49 3.97 15.41
N LEU A 110 26.74 4.40 16.64
CA LEU A 110 26.70 5.81 17.03
C LEU A 110 28.08 6.43 16.88
N GLY A 111 28.13 7.60 16.24
CA GLY A 111 29.31 8.45 16.23
C GLY A 111 29.35 9.40 17.43
N ASP A 112 30.29 10.35 17.39
CA ASP A 112 30.45 11.34 18.48
C ASP A 112 29.35 12.41 18.48
N PRO A 113 28.91 12.90 19.66
CA PRO A 113 27.94 13.98 19.74
C PRO A 113 28.43 15.24 19.04
N THR A 114 27.56 15.83 18.21
CA THR A 114 27.83 17.07 17.48
C THR A 114 26.66 18.04 17.67
N GLY A 115 26.86 19.06 18.51
CA GLY A 115 25.80 20.00 18.87
C GLY A 115 24.75 19.32 19.76
N ASP A 116 23.51 19.20 19.27
CA ASP A 116 22.40 18.53 19.93
C ASP A 116 22.11 17.12 19.36
N ALA A 117 22.81 16.74 18.30
CA ALA A 117 22.65 15.46 17.61
C ALA A 117 23.70 14.45 18.06
N LEU A 118 23.27 13.19 18.14
CA LEU A 118 24.15 12.02 18.21
C LEU A 118 24.01 11.28 16.87
N PRO A 119 25.01 11.41 15.97
CA PRO A 119 24.91 10.88 14.62
C PRO A 119 24.89 9.35 14.64
N VAL A 120 24.14 8.78 13.69
CA VAL A 120 24.13 7.34 13.40
C VAL A 120 24.85 7.15 12.07
N GLU A 121 25.81 6.23 12.02
CA GLU A 121 26.62 6.00 10.82
C GLU A 121 25.78 5.42 9.68
N GLU A 122 24.95 4.43 10.00
CA GLU A 122 24.04 3.81 9.04
C GLU A 122 22.79 4.67 8.81
N ARG A 123 22.19 4.50 7.63
CA ARG A 123 20.98 5.23 7.26
C ARG A 123 19.77 4.72 8.05
N VAL A 124 19.26 5.55 8.96
CA VAL A 124 18.05 5.23 9.73
C VAL A 124 16.78 5.38 8.89
N VAL A 125 16.07 4.28 8.69
CA VAL A 125 14.76 4.20 8.02
C VAL A 125 13.65 3.95 9.03
N PHE A 126 12.83 4.95 9.30
CA PHE A 126 11.75 4.83 10.29
C PHE A 126 10.67 3.84 9.83
N THR A 127 10.36 2.89 10.71
CA THR A 127 9.20 2.03 10.52
C THR A 127 7.90 2.82 10.77
N PRO A 128 6.77 2.45 10.14
CA PRO A 128 5.45 3.09 10.34
C PRO A 128 4.82 2.89 11.72
N ASP A 129 5.56 3.17 12.80
CA ASP A 129 5.13 3.03 14.18
C ASP A 129 5.01 4.42 14.85
N PRO A 130 3.79 4.88 15.18
CA PRO A 130 3.57 6.11 15.94
C PRO A 130 4.23 6.10 17.33
N ALA A 131 4.45 4.93 17.93
CA ALA A 131 5.17 4.80 19.19
C ALA A 131 6.63 5.24 19.03
N VAL A 132 7.26 4.93 17.90
CA VAL A 132 8.64 5.34 17.60
C VAL A 132 8.68 6.80 17.13
N THR A 133 7.98 7.07 16.03
CA THR A 133 8.03 8.36 15.31
C THR A 133 7.44 9.55 16.09
N GLY A 134 6.53 9.30 17.04
CA GLY A 134 5.95 10.31 17.93
C GLY A 134 6.57 10.38 19.32
N TRP A 135 7.69 9.68 19.57
CA TRP A 135 8.24 9.54 20.92
C TRP A 135 8.56 10.88 21.60
N LEU A 136 9.26 11.79 20.91
CA LEU A 136 9.64 13.10 21.45
C LEU A 136 8.43 13.94 21.89
N ALA A 137 7.37 13.90 21.08
CA ALA A 137 6.13 14.60 21.37
C ALA A 137 5.43 14.01 22.59
N ARG A 138 5.36 12.67 22.69
CA ARG A 138 4.79 11.99 23.86
C ARG A 138 5.60 12.24 25.13
N PHE A 139 6.92 12.30 25.04
CA PHE A 139 7.76 12.66 26.17
C PHE A 139 7.39 14.06 26.67
N ALA A 140 7.31 15.05 25.78
CA ALA A 140 6.90 16.39 26.17
C ALA A 140 5.46 16.43 26.72
N ASP A 141 4.52 15.69 26.14
CA ASP A 141 3.11 15.65 26.56
C ASP A 141 2.92 15.01 27.94
N ALA A 142 3.78 14.06 28.32
CA ALA A 142 3.74 13.40 29.62
C ALA A 142 4.22 14.30 30.78
N LEU A 143 4.89 15.42 30.48
CA LEU A 143 5.43 16.32 31.51
C LEU A 143 4.33 17.13 32.21
N PRO A 144 4.31 17.16 33.55
CA PRO A 144 3.51 18.13 34.30
C PRO A 144 3.94 19.57 33.98
N ALA A 145 3.00 20.52 34.02
CA ALA A 145 3.30 21.93 33.71
C ALA A 145 4.39 22.55 34.61
N GLN A 146 4.49 22.09 35.86
CA GLN A 146 5.47 22.56 36.84
C GLN A 146 6.90 22.08 36.54
N GLU A 147 7.05 20.97 35.82
CA GLU A 147 8.36 20.40 35.49
C GLU A 147 8.89 20.88 34.14
N LEU A 148 8.09 21.58 33.34
CA LEU A 148 8.44 21.98 31.96
C LEU A 148 9.77 22.73 31.89
N THR A 149 10.00 23.72 32.75
CA THR A 149 11.24 24.52 32.74
C THR A 149 12.46 23.68 33.15
N ARG A 150 12.31 22.79 34.14
CA ARG A 150 13.38 21.87 34.54
C ARG A 150 13.68 20.88 33.42
N ALA A 151 12.65 20.29 32.81
CA ALA A 151 12.77 19.39 31.68
C ALA A 151 13.42 20.06 30.46
N GLY A 152 13.06 21.31 30.16
CA GLY A 152 13.63 22.08 29.04
C GLY A 152 15.13 22.33 29.21
N ALA A 153 15.58 22.57 30.45
CA ALA A 153 17.01 22.70 30.76
C ALA A 153 17.76 21.36 30.69
N GLN A 154 17.12 20.25 31.09
CA GLN A 154 17.76 18.93 31.12
C GLN A 154 17.75 18.20 29.78
N PHE A 155 16.72 18.41 28.95
CA PHE A 155 16.54 17.78 27.65
C PHE A 155 16.40 18.85 26.56
N PRO A 156 17.42 19.71 26.36
CA PRO A 156 17.35 20.80 25.39
C PRO A 156 17.18 20.29 23.96
N ALA A 157 17.59 19.04 23.69
CA ALA A 157 17.41 18.40 22.41
C ALA A 157 15.94 18.03 22.10
N ASN A 158 14.97 18.08 23.03
CA ASN A 158 13.56 17.77 22.69
C ASN A 158 12.77 19.06 22.35
N PRO A 159 12.45 19.32 21.07
CA PRO A 159 11.84 20.59 20.69
C PRO A 159 10.38 20.72 21.13
N PHE A 160 9.70 19.61 21.43
CA PHE A 160 8.31 19.64 21.89
C PHE A 160 8.20 20.16 23.32
N ILE A 161 9.25 20.01 24.14
CA ILE A 161 9.30 20.60 25.48
C ILE A 161 9.36 22.13 25.34
N ALA A 162 10.27 22.63 24.49
CA ALA A 162 10.36 24.05 24.19
C ALA A 162 9.08 24.62 23.56
N LEU A 163 8.38 23.85 22.72
CA LEU A 163 7.07 24.26 22.21
C LEU A 163 6.02 24.40 23.34
N ARG A 164 5.96 23.45 24.28
CA ARG A 164 5.06 23.56 25.44
C ARG A 164 5.41 24.74 26.34
N GLU A 165 6.69 25.06 26.50
CA GLU A 165 7.12 26.30 27.16
C GLU A 165 6.61 27.54 26.43
N ALA A 166 6.65 27.55 25.09
CA ALA A 166 6.14 28.64 24.29
C ALA A 166 4.62 28.82 24.43
N GLU A 167 3.87 27.72 24.40
CA GLU A 167 2.42 27.72 24.63
C GLU A 167 2.09 28.26 26.04
N ALA A 168 2.81 27.80 27.06
CA ALA A 168 2.64 28.28 28.43
C ALA A 168 2.99 29.78 28.56
N ALA A 169 4.06 30.25 27.92
CA ALA A 169 4.42 31.67 27.89
C ALA A 169 3.33 32.51 27.20
N LYS A 170 2.80 32.03 26.07
CA LYS A 170 1.69 32.68 25.37
C LYS A 170 0.43 32.78 26.22
N THR A 171 0.09 31.73 26.98
CA THR A 171 -1.06 31.79 27.91
C THR A 171 -0.87 32.81 29.03
N ARG A 172 0.37 33.16 29.38
CA ARG A 172 0.70 34.22 30.34
C ARG A 172 0.82 35.61 29.71
N GLY A 173 0.69 35.73 28.39
CA GLY A 173 0.90 36.99 27.66
C GLY A 173 2.36 37.40 27.49
N ASP A 174 3.31 36.48 27.67
CA ASP A 174 4.74 36.74 27.49
C ASP A 174 5.21 36.31 26.08
N ASP A 175 5.02 37.21 25.12
CA ASP A 175 5.37 36.97 23.72
C ASP A 175 6.88 36.79 23.51
N TYR A 176 7.72 37.48 24.29
CA TYR A 176 9.17 37.35 24.17
C TYR A 176 9.64 35.96 24.60
N ALA A 177 9.18 35.48 25.76
CA ALA A 177 9.49 34.13 26.21
C ALA A 177 8.92 33.07 25.25
N ALA A 178 7.72 33.31 24.69
CA ALA A 178 7.13 32.43 23.69
C ALA A 178 8.01 32.33 22.42
N LEU A 179 8.42 33.45 21.85
CA LEU A 179 9.28 33.48 20.67
C LEU A 179 10.68 32.91 20.93
N SER A 180 11.25 33.18 22.10
CA SER A 180 12.53 32.60 22.54
C SER A 180 12.45 31.07 22.61
N ALA A 181 11.36 30.53 23.16
CA ALA A 181 11.12 29.09 23.24
C ALA A 181 10.88 28.47 21.86
N VAL A 182 10.15 29.13 20.96
CA VAL A 182 10.00 28.69 19.55
C VAL A 182 11.36 28.67 18.83
N ARG A 183 12.21 29.68 19.05
CA ARG A 183 13.57 29.71 18.48
C ARG A 183 14.41 28.55 18.98
N ARG A 184 14.31 28.18 20.27
CA ARG A 184 14.96 26.98 20.81
C ARG A 184 14.41 25.69 20.20
N ALA A 185 13.10 25.56 20.06
CA ALA A 185 12.47 24.41 19.41
C ALA A 185 12.96 24.24 17.96
N LEU A 186 13.16 25.34 17.25
CA LEU A 186 13.75 25.37 15.91
C LEU A 186 15.29 25.36 15.92
N GLY A 187 15.96 25.41 17.07
CA GLY A 187 17.41 25.29 17.15
C GLY A 187 17.88 23.84 17.02
N VAL A 188 16.94 22.91 17.12
CA VAL A 188 17.20 21.49 17.34
C VAL A 188 17.00 20.67 16.08
N SER A 189 17.90 19.71 15.85
CA SER A 189 17.74 18.71 14.80
C SER A 189 16.74 17.63 15.21
N VAL A 190 15.80 17.31 14.32
CA VAL A 190 14.84 16.22 14.52
C VAL A 190 14.60 15.46 13.23
N PRO A 191 14.32 14.14 13.32
CA PRO A 191 13.93 13.37 12.16
C PRO A 191 12.61 13.88 11.58
N PHE A 192 12.42 13.72 10.27
CA PHE A 192 11.28 14.26 9.53
C PHE A 192 9.90 13.88 10.09
N PRO A 193 9.64 12.70 10.71
CA PRO A 193 8.35 12.41 11.33
C PRO A 193 8.06 13.37 12.48
N ALA A 194 9.06 13.57 13.36
CA ALA A 194 8.98 14.51 14.47
C ALA A 194 8.94 15.96 13.97
N GLY A 195 9.73 16.31 12.94
CA GLY A 195 9.69 17.63 12.31
C GLY A 195 8.32 17.98 11.73
N THR A 196 7.65 17.02 11.08
CA THR A 196 6.29 17.19 10.54
C THR A 196 5.26 17.37 11.65
N GLN A 197 5.37 16.60 12.74
CA GLN A 197 4.52 16.77 13.93
C GLN A 197 4.75 18.13 14.60
N LEU A 198 6.00 18.55 14.74
CA LEU A 198 6.39 19.83 15.32
C LEU A 198 5.80 20.98 14.50
N ALA A 199 5.89 20.91 13.16
CA ALA A 199 5.28 21.89 12.27
C ALA A 199 3.76 21.99 12.48
N ALA A 200 3.04 20.87 12.55
CA ALA A 200 1.60 20.87 12.78
C ALA A 200 1.22 21.51 14.13
N ARG A 201 2.00 21.24 15.18
CA ARG A 201 1.77 21.82 16.51
C ARG A 201 2.12 23.30 16.56
N LEU A 202 3.23 23.73 15.95
CA LEU A 202 3.60 25.16 15.81
C LEU A 202 2.49 25.94 15.08
N ASP A 203 1.95 25.39 14.00
CA ASP A 203 0.89 26.03 13.21
C ASP A 203 -0.42 26.16 14.02
N ARG A 204 -0.77 25.13 14.82
CA ARG A 204 -1.91 25.19 15.76
C ARG A 204 -1.69 26.17 16.90
N ALA A 205 -0.47 26.26 17.42
CA ALA A 205 -0.08 27.21 18.46
C ALA A 205 -0.03 28.67 17.95
N GLY A 206 -0.20 28.90 16.64
CA GLY A 206 -0.23 30.21 16.02
C GLY A 206 1.13 30.74 15.60
N PHE A 207 2.09 29.86 15.31
CA PHE A 207 3.42 30.18 14.78
C PHE A 207 3.60 29.64 13.34
N PRO A 208 2.86 30.16 12.35
CA PRO A 208 2.83 29.60 10.99
C PRO A 208 4.19 29.71 10.25
N ALA A 209 4.95 30.79 10.49
CA ALA A 209 6.29 30.93 9.89
C ALA A 209 7.28 29.89 10.44
N ALA A 210 7.23 29.63 11.75
CA ALA A 210 8.00 28.57 12.39
C ALA A 210 7.60 27.18 11.87
N ALA A 211 6.30 26.96 11.66
CA ALA A 211 5.79 25.73 11.08
C ALA A 211 6.32 25.50 9.66
N ASN A 212 6.35 26.54 8.80
CA ASN A 212 6.89 26.43 7.45
C ASN A 212 8.39 26.03 7.47
N LEU A 213 9.19 26.66 8.35
CA LEU A 213 10.60 26.31 8.49
C LEU A 213 10.79 24.86 8.98
N ALA A 214 9.94 24.40 9.91
CA ALA A 214 9.96 23.02 10.38
C ALA A 214 9.61 22.03 9.25
N LEU A 215 8.64 22.35 8.37
CA LEU A 215 8.34 21.55 7.19
C LEU A 215 9.52 21.50 6.21
N ASP A 216 10.19 22.62 5.95
CA ASP A 216 11.34 22.66 5.03
C ASP A 216 12.51 21.82 5.54
N ARG A 217 12.76 21.84 6.86
CA ARG A 217 13.77 20.96 7.47
C ARG A 217 13.35 19.49 7.43
N ALA A 218 12.08 19.19 7.66
CA ALA A 218 11.56 17.83 7.55
C ALA A 218 11.73 17.30 6.11
N LYS A 219 11.48 18.10 5.07
CA LYS A 219 11.74 17.71 3.67
C LYS A 219 13.21 17.37 3.42
N ARG A 220 14.14 18.18 3.93
CA ARG A 220 15.59 17.94 3.80
C ARG A 220 16.04 16.68 4.53
N ASP A 221 15.61 16.48 5.78
CA ASP A 221 15.93 15.26 6.54
C ASP A 221 15.33 14.00 5.88
N ALA A 222 14.08 14.06 5.42
CA ALA A 222 13.46 12.96 4.69
C ALA A 222 14.23 12.61 3.41
N ALA A 223 14.63 13.62 2.63
CA ALA A 223 15.44 13.43 1.44
C ALA A 223 16.82 12.83 1.75
N ALA A 224 17.48 13.28 2.82
CA ALA A 224 18.77 12.74 3.26
C ALA A 224 18.66 11.26 3.68
N ARG A 225 17.52 10.85 4.22
CA ARG A 225 17.23 9.44 4.60
C ARG A 225 16.76 8.58 3.43
N GLY A 226 16.84 9.07 2.20
CA GLY A 226 16.49 8.29 1.00
C GLY A 226 15.00 8.29 0.63
N LEU A 227 14.17 9.08 1.32
CA LEU A 227 12.76 9.22 0.96
C LEU A 227 12.62 9.89 -0.41
N ASP A 228 11.75 9.37 -1.26
CA ASP A 228 11.65 9.81 -2.65
C ASP A 228 10.20 9.87 -3.14
N PRO A 229 9.79 10.95 -3.84
CA PRO A 229 8.41 11.11 -4.32
C PRO A 229 7.95 10.03 -5.30
N ALA A 230 8.87 9.28 -5.93
CA ALA A 230 8.51 8.14 -6.77
C ALA A 230 7.96 6.95 -5.95
N VAL A 231 8.31 6.85 -4.67
CA VAL A 231 7.95 5.73 -3.81
C VAL A 231 6.63 6.02 -3.09
N PRO A 232 5.62 5.14 -3.21
CA PRO A 232 4.35 5.37 -2.55
C PRO A 232 4.46 5.26 -1.02
N VAL A 233 3.66 6.06 -0.32
CA VAL A 233 3.52 6.01 1.14
C VAL A 233 2.17 5.42 1.54
N SER A 234 2.21 4.38 2.38
CA SER A 234 1.01 3.75 2.92
C SER A 234 0.28 4.69 3.87
N ARG A 235 -1.01 4.44 4.12
CA ARG A 235 -1.77 5.23 5.11
C ARG A 235 -1.13 5.18 6.51
N ALA A 236 -0.65 4.00 6.91
CA ALA A 236 0.00 3.80 8.20
C ALA A 236 1.31 4.60 8.31
N ALA A 237 2.15 4.57 7.26
CA ALA A 237 3.38 5.34 7.21
C ALA A 237 3.10 6.85 7.24
N LEU A 238 2.16 7.33 6.40
CA LEU A 238 1.81 8.75 6.39
C LEU A 238 1.27 9.23 7.74
N PHE A 239 0.51 8.37 8.43
CA PHE A 239 0.03 8.66 9.77
C PHE A 239 1.17 8.73 10.80
N ALA A 240 2.09 7.76 10.80
CA ALA A 240 3.28 7.76 11.66
C ALA A 240 4.21 8.95 11.37
N TYR A 241 4.31 9.37 10.12
CA TYR A 241 5.12 10.52 9.66
C TYR A 241 4.47 11.88 9.92
N GLY A 242 3.74 11.99 11.04
CA GLY A 242 3.12 13.22 11.51
C GLY A 242 1.75 13.54 10.92
N ASN A 243 1.18 12.62 10.15
CA ASN A 243 -0.18 12.71 9.61
C ASN A 243 -0.50 14.05 8.91
N PRO A 244 0.31 14.50 7.94
CA PRO A 244 0.09 15.76 7.22
C PRO A 244 -1.27 15.79 6.51
N SER A 245 -1.72 14.68 5.94
CA SER A 245 -3.03 14.61 5.26
C SER A 245 -4.21 14.78 6.22
N GLY A 246 -4.12 14.21 7.43
CA GLY A 246 -5.11 14.44 8.48
C GLY A 246 -5.17 15.92 8.88
N TYR A 247 -4.01 16.58 9.00
CA TYR A 247 -3.96 17.99 9.36
C TYR A 247 -4.51 18.92 8.25
N VAL A 248 -4.23 18.63 6.98
CA VAL A 248 -4.93 19.28 5.84
C VAL A 248 -6.45 19.11 5.99
N GLY A 249 -6.90 17.90 6.34
CA GLY A 249 -8.32 17.62 6.61
C GLY A 249 -8.94 18.60 7.62
N THR A 250 -8.24 18.84 8.73
CA THR A 250 -8.61 19.81 9.77
C THR A 250 -8.63 21.24 9.24
N LEU A 251 -7.59 21.67 8.51
CA LEU A 251 -7.51 23.04 7.98
C LEU A 251 -8.63 23.34 6.99
N LEU A 252 -8.96 22.38 6.11
CA LEU A 252 -10.09 22.51 5.18
C LEU A 252 -11.44 22.57 5.92
N ALA A 253 -11.62 21.79 6.98
CA ALA A 253 -12.83 21.86 7.80
C ALA A 253 -12.98 23.20 8.54
N GLN A 254 -11.86 23.82 8.91
CA GLN A 254 -11.81 25.15 9.53
C GLN A 254 -11.85 26.30 8.51
N ASN A 255 -12.03 26.02 7.21
CA ASN A 255 -11.96 27.00 6.12
C ASN A 255 -10.64 27.82 6.09
N ARG A 256 -9.53 27.25 6.57
CA ARG A 256 -8.20 27.88 6.57
C ARG A 256 -7.44 27.55 5.29
N LEU A 257 -8.01 27.91 4.13
CA LEU A 257 -7.47 27.50 2.83
C LEU A 257 -5.99 27.92 2.60
N PRO A 258 -5.54 29.15 2.92
CA PRO A 258 -4.15 29.53 2.72
C PRO A 258 -3.15 28.66 3.50
N ARG A 259 -3.56 28.14 4.68
CA ARG A 259 -2.74 27.19 5.43
C ARG A 259 -2.83 25.79 4.85
N ALA A 260 -4.02 25.36 4.44
CA ALA A 260 -4.18 24.06 3.77
C ALA A 260 -3.29 23.97 2.51
N GLU A 261 -3.14 25.06 1.76
CA GLU A 261 -2.29 25.15 0.57
C GLU A 261 -0.82 24.83 0.86
N VAL A 262 -0.23 25.37 1.93
CA VAL A 262 1.15 25.08 2.33
C VAL A 262 1.36 23.58 2.59
N TRP A 263 0.40 22.96 3.29
CA TRP A 263 0.46 21.53 3.60
C TRP A 263 0.16 20.65 2.38
N MET A 264 -0.68 21.11 1.45
CA MET A 264 -0.91 20.45 0.17
C MET A 264 0.36 20.48 -0.69
N SER A 265 1.08 21.61 -0.73
CA SER A 265 2.37 21.71 -1.41
C SER A 265 3.43 20.80 -0.78
N PHE A 266 3.49 20.74 0.56
CA PHE A 266 4.34 19.79 1.28
C PHE A 266 4.04 18.34 0.90
N LEU A 267 2.75 17.94 0.85
CA LEU A 267 2.35 16.62 0.38
C LEU A 267 2.74 16.37 -1.08
N ARG A 268 2.51 17.35 -1.96
CA ARG A 268 2.85 17.23 -3.39
C ARG A 268 4.35 17.07 -3.64
N GLU A 269 5.20 17.74 -2.85
CA GLU A 269 6.65 17.64 -2.98
C GLU A 269 7.20 16.34 -2.40
N LEU A 270 6.79 15.98 -1.17
CA LEU A 270 7.43 14.89 -0.41
C LEU A 270 6.68 13.56 -0.51
N TYR A 271 5.35 13.61 -0.56
CA TYR A 271 4.47 12.45 -0.54
C TYR A 271 3.42 12.50 -1.66
N PRO A 272 3.76 12.75 -2.93
CA PRO A 272 2.76 12.91 -3.99
C PRO A 272 1.90 11.66 -4.14
N ARG A 273 2.48 10.48 -3.92
CA ARG A 273 1.85 9.16 -4.06
C ARG A 273 1.58 8.58 -2.68
N PHE A 274 0.37 8.73 -2.15
CA PHE A 274 0.00 8.11 -0.89
C PHE A 274 -1.41 7.51 -0.90
N GLU A 275 -1.65 6.56 0.00
CA GLU A 275 -2.94 5.89 0.11
C GLU A 275 -4.04 6.86 0.60
N GLY A 276 -4.96 7.20 -0.31
CA GLY A 276 -6.02 8.19 -0.07
C GLY A 276 -5.77 9.55 -0.71
N GLY A 277 -4.62 9.75 -1.37
CA GLY A 277 -4.27 10.99 -2.05
C GLY A 277 -5.31 11.43 -3.08
N ASP A 278 -5.78 10.53 -3.95
CA ASP A 278 -6.80 10.84 -4.97
C ASP A 278 -8.06 11.51 -4.39
N ALA A 279 -8.50 11.06 -3.22
CA ALA A 279 -9.68 11.61 -2.56
C ALA A 279 -9.39 12.98 -1.95
N LEU A 280 -8.19 13.16 -1.36
CA LEU A 280 -7.76 14.45 -0.82
C LEU A 280 -7.58 15.49 -1.92
N TYR A 281 -6.88 15.15 -3.01
CA TYR A 281 -6.65 16.05 -4.14
C TYR A 281 -7.96 16.48 -4.79
N ARG A 282 -8.91 15.55 -4.99
CA ARG A 282 -10.24 15.88 -5.51
C ARG A 282 -11.00 16.81 -4.57
N ARG A 283 -11.06 16.48 -3.27
CA ARG A 283 -11.72 17.33 -2.27
C ARG A 283 -11.11 18.73 -2.24
N TYR A 284 -9.79 18.84 -2.33
CA TYR A 284 -9.10 20.13 -2.36
C TYR A 284 -9.45 20.93 -3.61
N ALA A 285 -9.45 20.29 -4.79
CA ALA A 285 -9.87 20.93 -6.04
C ALA A 285 -11.35 21.40 -6.00
N ASP A 286 -12.25 20.60 -5.42
CA ASP A 286 -13.65 20.98 -5.28
C ASP A 286 -13.84 22.18 -4.34
N VAL A 287 -13.01 22.29 -3.28
CA VAL A 287 -12.97 23.48 -2.40
C VAL A 287 -12.44 24.70 -3.15
N LEU A 288 -11.42 24.55 -3.99
CA LEU A 288 -10.88 25.64 -4.83
C LEU A 288 -11.94 26.15 -5.82
N ASP A 289 -12.65 25.24 -6.50
CA ASP A 289 -13.75 25.60 -7.41
C ASP A 289 -14.86 26.37 -6.71
N ALA A 290 -15.26 25.91 -5.51
CA ALA A 290 -16.27 26.59 -4.71
C ALA A 290 -15.86 28.02 -4.30
N GLN A 291 -14.56 28.33 -4.30
CA GLN A 291 -14.01 29.66 -4.03
C GLN A 291 -13.67 30.45 -5.31
N GLY A 292 -14.09 29.98 -6.50
CA GLY A 292 -13.83 30.64 -7.77
C GLY A 292 -12.40 30.48 -8.31
N ARG A 293 -11.58 29.59 -7.72
CA ARG A 293 -10.18 29.32 -8.12
C ARG A 293 -10.10 28.14 -9.10
N ALA A 294 -10.88 28.19 -10.18
CA ALA A 294 -11.06 27.06 -11.09
C ALA A 294 -9.78 26.63 -11.85
N GLY A 295 -8.90 27.58 -12.16
CA GLY A 295 -7.61 27.27 -12.81
C GLY A 295 -6.74 26.38 -11.93
N GLU A 296 -6.59 26.73 -10.65
CA GLU A 296 -5.81 25.95 -9.69
C GLU A 296 -6.45 24.59 -9.38
N ALA A 297 -7.78 24.54 -9.30
CA ALA A 297 -8.51 23.28 -9.15
C ALA A 297 -8.18 22.32 -10.29
N GLU A 298 -8.11 22.82 -11.53
CA GLU A 298 -7.74 22.02 -12.70
C GLU A 298 -6.27 21.58 -12.67
N GLU A 299 -5.34 22.42 -12.20
CA GLU A 299 -3.94 22.02 -11.98
C GLU A 299 -3.82 20.83 -11.01
N TRP A 300 -4.57 20.85 -9.90
CA TRP A 300 -4.59 19.73 -8.96
C TRP A 300 -5.22 18.46 -9.55
N ARG A 301 -6.22 18.61 -10.43
CA ARG A 301 -6.81 17.47 -11.17
C ARG A 301 -5.83 16.91 -12.20
N GLN A 302 -5.09 17.75 -12.90
CA GLN A 302 -4.04 17.33 -13.84
C GLN A 302 -2.90 16.61 -13.11
N PHE A 303 -2.45 17.18 -12.00
CA PHE A 303 -1.47 16.54 -11.12
C PHE A 303 -1.95 15.17 -10.63
N ALA A 304 -3.18 15.06 -10.12
CA ALA A 304 -3.72 13.76 -9.71
C ALA A 304 -3.84 12.75 -10.87
N ARG A 305 -4.05 13.21 -12.11
CA ARG A 305 -4.04 12.36 -13.31
C ARG A 305 -2.64 11.90 -13.68
N SER A 306 -1.62 12.75 -13.58
CA SER A 306 -0.23 12.38 -13.91
C SER A 306 0.30 11.29 -12.96
N LEU A 307 -0.16 11.25 -11.70
CA LEU A 307 0.22 10.20 -10.75
C LEU A 307 -0.32 8.80 -11.09
N ARG A 308 -1.19 8.67 -12.11
CA ARG A 308 -1.67 7.37 -12.57
C ARG A 308 -0.65 6.63 -13.40
N GLU A 309 0.29 7.33 -14.00
CA GLU A 309 1.36 6.72 -14.77
C GLU A 309 2.23 5.82 -13.88
N GLY A 310 2.59 4.66 -14.43
CA GLY A 310 3.35 3.61 -13.75
C GLY A 310 2.56 2.77 -12.73
N THR A 311 1.25 3.01 -12.61
CA THR A 311 0.33 2.15 -11.83
C THR A 311 -0.22 1.01 -12.68
N LEU A 312 -0.83 -0.01 -12.04
CA LEU A 312 -1.40 -1.13 -12.79
C LEU A 312 -2.49 -0.64 -13.75
N TYR A 313 -2.25 -0.82 -15.06
CA TYR A 313 -3.10 -0.35 -16.16
C TYR A 313 -3.43 1.15 -16.11
N ASN A 314 -2.55 1.97 -15.51
CA ASN A 314 -2.76 3.41 -15.31
C ASN A 314 -4.07 3.76 -14.59
N LEU A 315 -4.53 2.87 -13.69
CA LEU A 315 -5.77 3.06 -12.92
C LEU A 315 -5.60 3.97 -11.69
N GLY A 316 -4.36 4.35 -11.36
CA GLY A 316 -4.02 5.21 -10.23
C GLY A 316 -3.62 4.46 -8.96
N PRO A 317 -3.33 5.19 -7.86
CA PRO A 317 -2.88 4.62 -6.59
C PRO A 317 -3.84 3.59 -5.95
N ASN A 318 -5.11 3.59 -6.37
CA ASN A 318 -6.14 2.64 -5.96
C ASN A 318 -6.36 1.49 -6.96
N ASP A 319 -5.45 1.30 -7.93
CA ASP A 319 -5.48 0.30 -8.99
C ASP A 319 -5.97 -1.09 -8.57
N THR A 320 -5.36 -1.70 -7.55
CA THR A 320 -5.72 -3.03 -7.05
C THR A 320 -7.14 -3.08 -6.49
N ARG A 321 -7.65 -1.98 -5.92
CA ARG A 321 -9.05 -1.88 -5.46
C ARG A 321 -10.02 -1.80 -6.63
N VAL A 322 -9.66 -1.06 -7.67
CA VAL A 322 -10.44 -0.98 -8.92
C VAL A 322 -10.50 -2.37 -9.56
N LEU A 323 -9.35 -3.02 -9.76
CA LEU A 323 -9.28 -4.37 -10.34
C LEU A 323 -10.07 -5.39 -9.52
N ARG A 324 -9.99 -5.32 -8.19
CA ARG A 324 -10.80 -6.15 -7.28
C ARG A 324 -12.29 -5.94 -7.51
N ASP A 325 -12.75 -4.69 -7.57
CA ASP A 325 -14.17 -4.39 -7.71
C ASP A 325 -14.70 -4.75 -9.12
N VAL A 326 -13.88 -4.60 -10.17
CA VAL A 326 -14.17 -5.11 -11.52
C VAL A 326 -14.29 -6.63 -11.51
N ALA A 327 -13.33 -7.34 -10.90
CA ALA A 327 -13.36 -8.80 -10.81
C ALA A 327 -14.58 -9.29 -10.02
N ARG A 328 -14.95 -8.63 -8.92
CA ARG A 328 -16.17 -8.91 -8.15
C ARG A 328 -17.43 -8.74 -9.00
N LEU A 329 -17.53 -7.63 -9.74
CA LEU A 329 -18.67 -7.37 -10.61
C LEU A 329 -18.78 -8.48 -11.67
N ALA A 330 -17.66 -8.85 -12.30
CA ALA A 330 -17.60 -9.94 -13.26
C ALA A 330 -18.00 -11.28 -12.63
N THR A 331 -17.51 -11.61 -11.42
CA THR A 331 -17.89 -12.84 -10.69
C THR A 331 -19.40 -12.90 -10.45
N PHE A 332 -20.01 -11.82 -9.93
CA PHE A 332 -21.45 -11.80 -9.67
C PHE A 332 -22.27 -11.84 -10.96
N ALA A 333 -21.83 -11.15 -12.01
CA ALA A 333 -22.49 -11.17 -13.31
C ALA A 333 -22.44 -12.57 -13.94
N LEU A 334 -21.28 -13.23 -13.91
CA LEU A 334 -21.10 -14.58 -14.43
C LEU A 334 -21.88 -15.61 -13.62
N LEU A 335 -21.95 -15.47 -12.29
CA LEU A 335 -22.76 -16.34 -11.44
C LEU A 335 -24.26 -16.17 -11.73
N LEU A 336 -24.74 -14.93 -11.89
CA LEU A 336 -26.12 -14.64 -12.26
C LEU A 336 -26.46 -15.17 -13.67
N ALA A 337 -25.56 -14.97 -14.64
CA ALA A 337 -25.71 -15.51 -16.00
C ALA A 337 -25.75 -17.05 -15.99
N LEU A 338 -24.83 -17.70 -15.28
CA LEU A 338 -24.78 -19.16 -15.17
C LEU A 338 -26.05 -19.70 -14.51
N LEU A 339 -26.52 -19.07 -13.42
CA LEU A 339 -27.79 -19.42 -12.77
C LEU A 339 -28.97 -19.28 -13.73
N ALA A 340 -29.09 -18.13 -14.41
CA ALA A 340 -30.16 -17.86 -15.37
C ALA A 340 -30.16 -18.87 -16.53
N ALA A 341 -28.99 -19.21 -17.06
CA ALA A 341 -28.84 -20.21 -18.12
C ALA A 341 -29.26 -21.61 -17.63
N VAL A 342 -28.78 -22.05 -16.46
CA VAL A 342 -29.12 -23.35 -15.87
C VAL A 342 -30.62 -23.44 -15.57
N LEU A 343 -31.22 -22.40 -14.98
CA LEU A 343 -32.65 -22.35 -14.70
C LEU A 343 -33.47 -22.44 -15.98
N THR A 344 -33.11 -21.67 -17.01
CA THR A 344 -33.83 -21.62 -18.28
C THR A 344 -33.75 -22.95 -19.03
N LEU A 345 -32.55 -23.55 -19.12
CA LEU A 345 -32.37 -24.87 -19.74
C LEU A 345 -33.08 -25.98 -18.96
N SER A 346 -33.07 -25.90 -17.62
CA SER A 346 -33.76 -26.87 -16.76
C SER A 346 -35.28 -26.76 -16.91
N ALA A 347 -35.83 -25.55 -16.99
CA ALA A 347 -37.26 -25.32 -17.23
C ALA A 347 -37.70 -25.88 -18.59
N ARG A 348 -36.84 -25.78 -19.62
CA ARG A 348 -37.09 -26.39 -20.92
C ARG A 348 -37.10 -27.91 -20.88
N ALA A 349 -36.16 -28.51 -20.16
CA ALA A 349 -36.05 -29.97 -20.03
C ALA A 349 -37.12 -30.57 -19.10
N TRP A 350 -37.71 -29.76 -18.22
CA TRP A 350 -38.55 -30.21 -17.10
C TRP A 350 -39.70 -31.17 -17.47
N PRO A 351 -40.53 -30.89 -18.50
CA PRO A 351 -41.66 -31.75 -18.84
C PRO A 351 -41.21 -33.09 -19.44
N THR A 352 -40.31 -33.05 -20.42
CA THR A 352 -39.79 -34.24 -21.11
C THR A 352 -38.99 -35.13 -20.16
N GLN A 353 -38.16 -34.54 -19.31
CA GLN A 353 -37.42 -35.26 -18.28
C GLN A 353 -38.36 -35.97 -17.28
N ARG A 354 -39.50 -35.35 -16.93
CA ARG A 354 -40.49 -35.98 -16.04
C ARG A 354 -41.05 -37.26 -16.66
N GLN A 355 -41.33 -37.25 -17.95
CA GLN A 355 -41.82 -38.42 -18.70
C GLN A 355 -40.75 -39.52 -18.75
N ASP A 356 -39.51 -39.18 -19.12
CA ASP A 356 -38.41 -40.15 -19.23
C ASP A 356 -38.00 -40.79 -17.88
N LEU A 357 -38.27 -40.09 -16.78
CA LEU A 357 -38.02 -40.58 -15.42
C LEU A 357 -39.20 -41.32 -14.80
N ALA A 358 -40.40 -41.28 -15.40
CA ALA A 358 -41.58 -41.96 -14.87
C ALA A 358 -41.35 -43.47 -14.75
N ALA A 359 -40.73 -44.08 -15.78
CA ALA A 359 -40.35 -45.49 -15.79
C ALA A 359 -39.29 -45.87 -14.74
N LEU A 360 -38.58 -44.89 -14.16
CA LEU A 360 -37.58 -45.09 -13.12
C LEU A 360 -38.10 -44.76 -11.70
N GLY A 361 -39.42 -44.69 -11.53
CA GLY A 361 -40.04 -44.33 -10.25
C GLY A 361 -40.04 -42.83 -9.95
N GLY A 362 -39.87 -42.00 -10.98
CA GLY A 362 -39.90 -40.54 -10.88
C GLY A 362 -38.58 -39.92 -10.44
N ARG A 363 -38.60 -38.61 -10.14
CA ARG A 363 -37.37 -37.82 -9.96
C ARG A 363 -36.57 -38.14 -8.71
N TRP A 364 -37.21 -38.65 -7.68
CA TRP A 364 -36.56 -38.94 -6.40
C TRP A 364 -36.06 -40.39 -6.36
N ARG A 365 -36.90 -41.38 -6.73
CA ARG A 365 -36.49 -42.80 -6.72
C ARG A 365 -35.48 -43.16 -7.81
N SER A 366 -35.44 -42.42 -8.92
CA SER A 366 -34.45 -42.63 -9.99
C SER A 366 -32.98 -42.45 -9.55
N TRP A 367 -32.71 -41.75 -8.45
CA TRP A 367 -31.35 -41.67 -7.88
C TRP A 367 -30.82 -43.00 -7.34
N ARG A 368 -31.68 -43.98 -7.07
CA ARG A 368 -31.29 -45.36 -6.75
C ARG A 368 -30.66 -46.10 -7.95
N ARG A 369 -30.75 -45.53 -9.15
CA ARG A 369 -30.13 -46.04 -10.39
C ARG A 369 -29.21 -44.98 -11.00
N PRO A 370 -28.04 -44.70 -10.39
CA PRO A 370 -27.17 -43.59 -10.76
C PRO A 370 -26.80 -43.52 -12.25
N PRO A 371 -26.40 -44.60 -12.95
CA PRO A 371 -26.00 -44.50 -14.36
C PRO A 371 -27.15 -44.09 -15.30
N GLN A 372 -28.37 -44.57 -15.01
CA GLN A 372 -29.56 -44.21 -15.79
C GLN A 372 -30.02 -42.78 -15.50
N ARG A 373 -29.82 -42.31 -14.26
CA ARG A 373 -30.13 -40.93 -13.86
C ARG A 373 -29.15 -39.91 -14.44
N LEU A 374 -27.85 -40.22 -14.46
CA LEU A 374 -26.80 -39.34 -14.99
C LEU A 374 -27.06 -38.95 -16.46
N ARG A 375 -27.54 -39.89 -17.28
CA ARG A 375 -27.94 -39.65 -18.68
C ARG A 375 -29.21 -38.82 -18.84
N ARG A 376 -29.99 -38.64 -17.78
CA ARG A 376 -31.31 -37.95 -17.77
C ARG A 376 -31.31 -36.77 -16.80
N THR A 377 -30.16 -36.16 -16.55
CA THR A 377 -30.08 -34.88 -15.83
C THR A 377 -30.67 -33.75 -16.69
N ALA A 378 -31.13 -32.66 -16.08
CA ALA A 378 -31.82 -31.60 -16.82
C ALA A 378 -30.93 -30.98 -17.92
N LEU A 379 -29.63 -30.84 -17.65
CA LEU A 379 -28.64 -30.34 -18.60
C LEU A 379 -28.26 -31.35 -19.69
N ALA A 380 -28.52 -32.66 -19.50
CA ALA A 380 -28.33 -33.69 -20.55
C ALA A 380 -29.32 -33.56 -21.73
N TYR A 381 -30.32 -32.67 -21.65
CA TYR A 381 -31.23 -32.33 -22.75
C TYR A 381 -30.78 -31.11 -23.55
N ALA A 382 -29.83 -30.32 -23.04
CA ALA A 382 -29.23 -29.19 -23.74
C ALA A 382 -28.41 -29.65 -24.96
N SER A 383 -28.27 -28.80 -25.97
CA SER A 383 -27.39 -29.04 -27.13
C SER A 383 -25.92 -28.97 -26.74
N PHE A 384 -25.05 -29.44 -27.63
CA PHE A 384 -23.60 -29.29 -27.45
C PHE A 384 -23.20 -27.80 -27.30
N SER A 385 -23.73 -26.92 -28.15
CA SER A 385 -23.44 -25.48 -28.08
C SER A 385 -23.88 -24.84 -26.76
N GLU A 386 -25.06 -25.20 -26.23
CA GLU A 386 -25.56 -24.68 -24.95
C GLU A 386 -24.71 -25.17 -23.77
N ARG A 387 -24.27 -26.43 -23.79
CA ARG A 387 -23.38 -26.98 -22.76
C ARG A 387 -21.99 -26.36 -22.84
N LEU A 388 -21.46 -26.17 -24.06
CA LEU A 388 -20.20 -25.46 -24.27
C LEU A 388 -20.28 -24.04 -23.73
N LEU A 389 -21.41 -23.36 -23.92
CA LEU A 389 -21.64 -22.04 -23.33
C LEU A 389 -21.65 -22.08 -21.79
N LEU A 390 -22.27 -23.09 -21.16
CA LEU A 390 -22.19 -23.25 -19.70
C LEU A 390 -20.77 -23.50 -19.21
N VAL A 391 -20.00 -24.34 -19.92
CA VAL A 391 -18.58 -24.59 -19.60
C VAL A 391 -17.76 -23.31 -19.73
N THR A 392 -17.96 -22.53 -20.79
CA THR A 392 -17.24 -21.26 -21.00
C THR A 392 -17.62 -20.21 -19.95
N LEU A 393 -18.89 -20.10 -19.56
CA LEU A 393 -19.32 -19.25 -18.46
C LEU A 393 -18.71 -19.68 -17.12
N ALA A 394 -18.67 -20.98 -16.84
CA ALA A 394 -18.07 -21.52 -15.61
C ALA A 394 -16.54 -21.33 -15.58
N ALA A 395 -15.86 -21.52 -16.71
CA ALA A 395 -14.44 -21.24 -16.86
C ALA A 395 -14.14 -19.73 -16.67
N ALA A 396 -14.94 -18.85 -17.28
CA ALA A 396 -14.82 -17.40 -17.09
C ALA A 396 -15.07 -17.01 -15.62
N LEU A 397 -16.00 -17.67 -14.93
CA LEU A 397 -16.25 -17.46 -13.50
C LEU A 397 -15.02 -17.83 -12.66
N LEU A 398 -14.36 -18.95 -12.98
CA LEU A 398 -13.11 -19.36 -12.33
C LEU A 398 -12.00 -18.31 -12.56
N THR A 399 -11.84 -17.83 -13.79
CA THR A 399 -10.88 -16.76 -14.11
C THR A 399 -11.19 -15.46 -13.34
N ALA A 400 -12.46 -15.06 -13.25
CA ALA A 400 -12.87 -13.87 -12.50
C ALA A 400 -12.58 -14.02 -10.98
N LEU A 401 -12.81 -15.20 -10.41
CA LEU A 401 -12.47 -15.51 -9.02
C LEU A 401 -10.94 -15.47 -8.80
N GLY A 402 -10.15 -16.01 -9.73
CA GLY A 402 -8.68 -15.94 -9.69
C GLY A 402 -8.17 -14.50 -9.73
N GLY A 403 -8.72 -13.67 -10.63
CA GLY A 403 -8.41 -12.24 -10.72
C GLY A 403 -8.79 -11.48 -9.45
N TRP A 404 -9.92 -11.81 -8.82
CA TRP A 404 -10.29 -11.26 -7.52
C TRP A 404 -9.29 -11.67 -6.43
N GLN A 405 -8.89 -12.94 -6.38
CA GLN A 405 -7.90 -13.39 -5.39
C GLN A 405 -6.56 -12.69 -5.58
N TRP A 406 -6.07 -12.62 -6.82
CA TRP A 406 -4.85 -11.91 -7.16
C TRP A 406 -4.91 -10.45 -6.70
N ALA A 407 -5.97 -9.71 -7.06
CA ALA A 407 -6.09 -8.30 -6.68
C ALA A 407 -6.08 -8.08 -5.16
N ASN A 408 -6.63 -9.02 -4.38
CA ASN A 408 -6.55 -8.98 -2.92
C ASN A 408 -5.14 -9.26 -2.39
N LEU A 409 -4.45 -10.27 -2.93
CA LEU A 409 -3.10 -10.65 -2.49
C LEU A 409 -2.08 -9.59 -2.87
N THR A 410 -2.07 -9.17 -4.14
CA THR A 410 -1.21 -8.08 -4.64
C THR A 410 -1.50 -6.79 -3.89
N GLY A 411 -2.76 -6.43 -3.69
CA GLY A 411 -3.15 -5.23 -2.95
C GLY A 411 -2.64 -5.23 -1.50
N ARG A 412 -2.69 -6.38 -0.81
CA ARG A 412 -2.12 -6.53 0.54
C ARG A 412 -0.60 -6.44 0.55
N ALA A 413 0.06 -7.10 -0.40
CA ALA A 413 1.53 -7.08 -0.49
C ALA A 413 2.06 -5.67 -0.80
N LEU A 414 1.45 -4.95 -1.75
CA LEU A 414 1.81 -3.56 -2.05
C LEU A 414 1.50 -2.58 -0.92
N GLN A 415 0.65 -2.95 0.04
CA GLN A 415 0.37 -2.18 1.26
C GLN A 415 1.26 -2.57 2.42
N ALA A 416 2.16 -3.55 2.25
CA ALA A 416 3.09 -3.92 3.31
C ALA A 416 3.95 -2.71 3.70
N PRO A 417 4.21 -2.50 5.00
CA PRO A 417 5.02 -1.39 5.48
C PRO A 417 6.34 -1.26 4.73
N ALA A 418 7.01 -2.38 4.43
CA ALA A 418 8.28 -2.44 3.70
C ALA A 418 8.26 -1.77 2.31
N LEU A 419 7.11 -1.74 1.64
CA LEU A 419 6.94 -1.14 0.31
C LEU A 419 6.25 0.23 0.35
N GLY A 420 5.82 0.67 1.54
CA GLY A 420 4.98 1.83 1.75
C GLY A 420 5.57 2.86 2.70
N THR A 421 6.88 2.87 2.93
CA THR A 421 7.59 3.81 3.82
C THR A 421 8.11 5.06 3.09
N GLY A 422 7.97 5.15 1.77
CA GLY A 422 8.54 6.24 0.95
C GLY A 422 10.03 6.07 0.59
N THR A 423 10.67 4.99 1.05
CA THR A 423 12.02 4.58 0.67
C THR A 423 12.11 3.05 0.69
N TYR A 424 13.15 2.49 0.10
CA TYR A 424 13.51 1.08 0.27
C TYR A 424 14.77 0.94 1.12
N SER A 425 14.98 -0.23 1.73
CA SER A 425 16.18 -0.61 2.47
C SER A 425 16.36 -2.13 2.38
N ALA A 426 17.60 -2.61 2.41
CA ALA A 426 17.93 -4.03 2.47
C ALA A 426 17.45 -4.69 3.78
N SER A 427 17.31 -3.92 4.87
CA SER A 427 16.79 -4.43 6.14
C SER A 427 15.28 -4.75 6.07
N LEU A 428 14.56 -4.09 5.17
CA LEU A 428 13.14 -4.30 4.91
C LEU A 428 12.95 -5.45 3.91
N ALA A 429 12.46 -6.61 4.37
CA ALA A 429 12.15 -7.69 3.43
C ALA A 429 10.88 -7.39 2.64
N LEU A 430 10.95 -7.84 1.40
CA LEU A 430 9.78 -8.02 0.56
C LEU A 430 8.77 -8.95 1.25
N PRO A 431 7.48 -8.57 1.30
CA PRO A 431 6.44 -9.50 1.67
C PRO A 431 6.35 -10.61 0.61
N SER A 432 6.63 -11.87 0.98
CA SER A 432 6.29 -13.00 0.12
C SER A 432 4.79 -13.29 0.21
N THR A 433 4.12 -13.50 -0.93
CA THR A 433 2.69 -13.87 -0.99
C THR A 433 2.44 -15.39 -0.97
N GLY A 434 3.49 -16.21 -0.77
CA GLY A 434 3.43 -17.67 -0.69
C GLY A 434 4.76 -18.32 -0.26
N ASP A 435 4.75 -19.65 -0.07
CA ASP A 435 5.97 -20.43 0.25
C ASP A 435 6.83 -20.70 -0.99
N ALA A 436 6.26 -20.60 -2.19
CA ALA A 436 7.01 -20.61 -3.44
C ALA A 436 7.51 -19.19 -3.70
N ASP A 437 8.81 -18.97 -3.50
CA ASP A 437 9.47 -17.74 -3.95
C ASP A 437 9.13 -17.56 -5.44
N PRO A 438 8.42 -16.48 -5.84
CA PRO A 438 8.27 -16.19 -7.25
C PRO A 438 9.69 -16.07 -7.80
N GLN A 439 10.01 -16.87 -8.84
CA GLN A 439 11.31 -16.85 -9.49
C GLN A 439 11.78 -15.39 -9.61
N PRO A 440 12.94 -15.02 -9.05
CA PRO A 440 13.32 -13.62 -8.91
C PRO A 440 13.38 -12.99 -10.31
N VAL A 441 12.38 -12.15 -10.59
CA VAL A 441 12.31 -11.37 -11.82
C VAL A 441 13.24 -10.16 -11.71
N ALA A 442 13.57 -9.53 -12.84
CA ALA A 442 14.39 -8.32 -12.87
C ALA A 442 13.95 -7.26 -11.84
N ALA A 443 12.64 -7.07 -11.65
CA ALA A 443 12.08 -6.16 -10.66
C ALA A 443 12.45 -6.51 -9.20
N THR A 444 12.59 -7.80 -8.86
CA THR A 444 13.02 -8.24 -7.53
C THR A 444 14.49 -7.89 -7.30
N TYR A 445 15.34 -8.13 -8.30
CA TYR A 445 16.76 -7.75 -8.24
C TYR A 445 16.96 -6.23 -8.20
N LEU A 446 16.18 -5.48 -8.99
CA LEU A 446 16.17 -4.02 -8.97
C LEU A 446 15.82 -3.49 -7.57
N LEU A 447 14.75 -4.00 -6.96
CA LEU A 447 14.31 -3.54 -5.64
C LEU A 447 15.32 -3.87 -4.54
N SER A 448 15.83 -5.09 -4.50
CA SER A 448 16.85 -5.50 -3.53
C SER A 448 18.16 -4.73 -3.74
N GLY A 449 18.57 -4.52 -4.99
CA GLY A 449 19.76 -3.73 -5.34
C GLY A 449 19.62 -2.27 -4.94
N LEU A 450 18.41 -1.70 -5.08
CA LEU A 450 18.09 -0.34 -4.65
C LEU A 450 18.14 -0.20 -3.13
N GLY A 451 17.61 -1.18 -2.39
CA GLY A 451 17.75 -1.25 -0.94
C GLY A 451 19.22 -1.26 -0.50
N ALA A 452 20.03 -2.14 -1.08
CA ALA A 452 21.46 -2.23 -0.80
C ALA A 452 22.21 -0.93 -1.16
N GLN A 453 21.92 -0.33 -2.31
CA GLN A 453 22.56 0.92 -2.73
C GLN A 453 22.22 2.09 -1.79
N LEU A 454 20.96 2.20 -1.37
CA LEU A 454 20.52 3.25 -0.45
C LEU A 454 21.10 3.05 0.96
N ASP A 455 21.38 1.81 1.37
CA ASP A 455 22.04 1.49 2.64
C ASP A 455 23.58 1.60 2.56
N GLY A 456 24.13 1.92 1.38
CA GLY A 456 25.57 2.13 1.17
C GLY A 456 26.36 0.89 0.70
N ASP A 457 25.73 -0.28 0.59
CA ASP A 457 26.36 -1.49 0.06
C ASP A 457 26.35 -1.49 -1.47
N LEU A 458 27.24 -0.69 -2.06
CA LEU A 458 27.38 -0.56 -3.51
C LEU A 458 27.88 -1.86 -4.18
N ALA A 459 28.52 -2.76 -3.42
CA ALA A 459 29.03 -4.04 -3.95
C ALA A 459 27.89 -5.03 -4.14
N ALA A 460 27.04 -5.21 -3.13
CA ALA A 460 25.83 -6.02 -3.25
C ALA A 460 24.88 -5.44 -4.30
N ALA A 461 24.69 -4.12 -4.30
CA ALA A 461 23.84 -3.44 -5.29
C ALA A 461 24.28 -3.71 -6.73
N ARG A 462 25.59 -3.59 -7.02
CA ARG A 462 26.13 -3.87 -8.37
C ARG A 462 25.87 -5.32 -8.80
N THR A 463 26.07 -6.28 -7.91
CA THR A 463 25.78 -7.70 -8.18
C THR A 463 24.29 -7.92 -8.47
N LEU A 464 23.42 -7.32 -7.67
CA LEU A 464 21.97 -7.45 -7.81
C LEU A 464 21.48 -6.82 -9.12
N TYR A 465 21.91 -5.60 -9.45
CA TYR A 465 21.55 -4.99 -10.73
C TYR A 465 22.09 -5.76 -11.93
N GLY A 466 23.28 -6.35 -11.85
CA GLY A 466 23.80 -7.23 -12.90
C GLY A 466 22.91 -8.45 -13.16
N ARG A 467 22.26 -9.00 -12.12
CA ARG A 467 21.28 -10.09 -12.25
C ARG A 467 19.94 -9.65 -12.83
N ALA A 468 19.61 -8.36 -12.78
CA ALA A 468 18.41 -7.83 -13.42
C ALA A 468 18.52 -7.80 -14.95
N GLY A 469 19.73 -7.95 -15.51
CA GLY A 469 19.97 -7.99 -16.96
C GLY A 469 19.68 -6.66 -17.64
N ASP A 470 19.01 -6.70 -18.79
CA ASP A 470 18.64 -5.53 -19.59
C ASP A 470 17.40 -4.79 -19.02
N ASP A 471 17.36 -4.58 -17.70
CA ASP A 471 16.37 -3.72 -17.06
C ASP A 471 16.87 -2.27 -17.09
N ALA A 472 16.07 -1.37 -17.69
CA ALA A 472 16.47 0.02 -17.90
C ALA A 472 16.71 0.78 -16.58
N CYS A 473 15.94 0.50 -15.52
CA CYS A 473 16.18 1.09 -14.21
C CYS A 473 17.46 0.54 -13.56
N ALA A 474 17.71 -0.76 -13.67
CA ALA A 474 18.93 -1.39 -13.15
C ALA A 474 20.18 -0.84 -13.84
N LEU A 475 20.15 -0.68 -15.17
CA LEU A 475 21.23 -0.05 -15.93
C LEU A 475 21.48 1.39 -15.50
N ASN A 476 20.43 2.20 -15.29
CA ASN A 476 20.59 3.54 -14.73
C ASN A 476 21.27 3.50 -13.36
N ASN A 477 20.88 2.60 -12.47
CA ASN A 477 21.44 2.55 -11.12
C ASN A 477 22.88 2.03 -11.11
N LEU A 478 23.24 1.12 -12.03
CA LEU A 478 24.63 0.77 -12.31
C LEU A 478 25.44 1.98 -12.79
N GLY A 479 24.85 2.81 -13.66
CA GLY A 479 25.45 4.07 -14.08
C GLY A 479 25.70 5.03 -12.91
N ALA A 480 24.76 5.12 -11.97
CA ALA A 480 24.93 5.89 -10.74
C ALA A 480 26.07 5.36 -9.85
N ILE A 481 26.24 4.04 -9.76
CA ILE A 481 27.38 3.41 -9.06
C ILE A 481 28.71 3.67 -9.79
N ALA A 482 28.71 3.65 -11.13
CA ALA A 482 29.90 3.98 -11.92
C ALA A 482 30.30 5.46 -11.71
N GLN A 483 29.32 6.37 -11.73
CA GLN A 483 29.54 7.78 -11.47
C GLN A 483 30.05 8.05 -10.05
N SER A 484 29.54 7.35 -9.03
CA SER A 484 30.06 7.49 -7.66
C SER A 484 31.49 6.96 -7.49
N ARG A 485 32.00 6.18 -8.46
CA ARG A 485 33.39 5.70 -8.54
C ARG A 485 34.23 6.51 -9.53
N ASP A 486 33.72 7.65 -9.99
CA ASP A 486 34.37 8.55 -10.97
C ASP A 486 34.58 7.95 -12.39
N ASP A 487 33.92 6.82 -12.71
CA ASP A 487 33.91 6.25 -14.07
C ASP A 487 32.78 6.88 -14.90
N LEU A 488 32.97 8.15 -15.26
CA LEU A 488 32.01 8.92 -16.06
C LEU A 488 31.74 8.33 -17.46
N PRO A 489 32.75 7.78 -18.20
CA PRO A 489 32.50 7.12 -19.48
C PRO A 489 31.57 5.91 -19.38
N GLN A 490 31.79 5.03 -18.39
CA GLN A 490 30.90 3.89 -18.15
C GLN A 490 29.51 4.36 -17.72
N ALA A 491 29.43 5.34 -16.81
CA ALA A 491 28.15 5.89 -16.36
C ALA A 491 27.31 6.42 -17.53
N ARG A 492 27.91 7.24 -18.40
CA ARG A 492 27.24 7.78 -19.59
C ARG A 492 26.73 6.69 -20.53
N THR A 493 27.53 5.66 -20.76
CA THR A 493 27.15 4.51 -21.61
C THR A 493 25.93 3.79 -21.02
N LEU A 494 25.94 3.52 -19.71
CA LEU A 494 24.84 2.85 -19.02
C LEU A 494 23.55 3.70 -19.03
N TYR A 495 23.65 5.01 -18.81
CA TYR A 495 22.48 5.91 -18.91
C TYR A 495 21.91 5.96 -20.33
N GLN A 496 22.76 5.93 -21.36
CA GLN A 496 22.33 5.89 -22.77
C GLN A 496 21.63 4.57 -23.12
N GLN A 497 22.16 3.44 -22.63
CA GLN A 497 21.52 2.13 -22.79
C GLN A 497 20.16 2.07 -22.09
N ALA A 498 20.04 2.61 -20.88
CA ALA A 498 18.77 2.72 -20.17
C ALA A 498 17.71 3.49 -20.98
N LEU A 499 18.08 4.64 -21.57
CA LEU A 499 17.18 5.41 -22.45
C LEU A 499 16.88 4.72 -23.78
N ALA A 500 17.81 3.93 -24.32
CA ALA A 500 17.57 3.16 -25.54
C ALA A 500 16.49 2.08 -25.31
N LEU A 501 16.47 1.47 -24.12
CA LEU A 501 15.46 0.49 -23.72
C LEU A 501 14.12 1.16 -23.34
N GLN A 502 14.17 2.29 -22.63
CA GLN A 502 12.98 3.03 -22.22
C GLN A 502 13.21 4.54 -22.35
N PRO A 503 12.82 5.14 -23.50
CA PRO A 503 13.08 6.56 -23.81
C PRO A 503 12.46 7.56 -22.83
N ASP A 504 11.37 7.19 -22.18
CA ASP A 504 10.60 8.06 -21.28
C ASP A 504 11.12 8.04 -19.82
N LEU A 505 12.20 7.30 -19.52
CA LEU A 505 12.77 7.26 -18.17
C LEU A 505 13.43 8.60 -17.79
N SER A 506 12.82 9.27 -16.82
CA SER A 506 13.30 10.57 -16.33
C SER A 506 14.66 10.50 -15.60
N ALA A 507 14.96 9.40 -14.90
CA ALA A 507 16.21 9.24 -14.15
C ALA A 507 17.48 9.28 -15.03
N PRO A 508 17.63 8.44 -16.07
CA PRO A 508 18.79 8.50 -16.95
C PRO A 508 18.82 9.79 -17.80
N ALA A 509 17.65 10.33 -18.19
CA ALA A 509 17.58 11.64 -18.85
C ALA A 509 18.12 12.76 -17.95
N TYR A 510 17.77 12.75 -16.67
CA TYR A 510 18.30 13.67 -15.67
C TYR A 510 19.83 13.52 -15.51
N ASN A 511 20.31 12.29 -15.37
CA ASN A 511 21.73 11.99 -15.19
C ASN A 511 22.60 12.38 -16.41
N LEU A 512 22.02 12.39 -17.62
CA LEU A 512 22.65 12.89 -18.84
C LEU A 512 22.52 14.41 -19.03
N GLY A 513 21.92 15.14 -18.07
CA GLY A 513 21.75 16.60 -18.14
C GLY A 513 20.61 17.08 -19.03
N ARG A 514 19.68 16.20 -19.43
CA ARG A 514 18.52 16.57 -20.29
C ARG A 514 17.37 17.26 -19.54
N ASN A 515 17.45 17.36 -18.21
CA ASN A 515 16.54 18.13 -17.35
C ASN A 515 15.03 17.92 -17.61
N PRO A 516 14.49 16.69 -17.51
CA PRO A 516 13.07 16.46 -17.67
C PRO A 516 12.25 17.20 -16.60
N ALA A 517 11.05 17.64 -16.96
CA ALA A 517 10.14 18.41 -16.11
C ALA A 517 9.15 17.49 -15.36
N THR A 518 9.64 16.70 -14.41
CA THR A 518 8.80 15.86 -13.54
C THR A 518 8.91 16.30 -12.08
N PRO A 519 7.89 16.05 -11.24
CA PRO A 519 7.97 16.31 -9.80
C PRO A 519 9.19 15.63 -9.15
N GLU A 520 9.51 14.41 -9.60
CA GLU A 520 10.61 13.61 -9.10
C GLU A 520 11.98 14.22 -9.40
N THR A 521 12.18 14.84 -10.56
CA THR A 521 13.45 15.51 -10.88
C THR A 521 13.53 16.90 -10.26
N ALA A 522 12.41 17.59 -10.06
CA ALA A 522 12.39 18.84 -9.29
C ALA A 522 12.79 18.61 -7.83
N PHE A 523 12.30 17.52 -7.23
CA PHE A 523 12.72 17.09 -5.90
C PHE A 523 14.22 16.78 -5.85
N GLN A 524 14.75 16.02 -6.82
CA GLN A 524 16.19 15.71 -6.89
C GLN A 524 17.05 16.98 -6.97
N ARG A 525 16.71 17.94 -7.84
CA ARG A 525 17.46 19.20 -7.96
C ARG A 525 17.49 20.00 -6.67
N THR A 526 16.37 20.00 -5.95
CA THR A 526 16.20 20.83 -4.75
C THR A 526 16.89 20.22 -3.54
N TYR A 527 16.77 18.90 -3.34
CA TYR A 527 17.18 18.27 -2.09
C TYR A 527 18.43 17.38 -2.21
N ARG A 528 18.83 16.99 -3.43
CA ARG A 528 20.02 16.16 -3.68
C ARG A 528 20.84 16.70 -4.86
N PRO A 529 21.26 17.98 -4.83
CA PRO A 529 22.04 18.57 -5.91
C PRO A 529 23.37 17.81 -6.07
N GLY A 530 23.80 17.60 -7.32
CA GLY A 530 25.05 16.92 -7.65
C GLY A 530 25.02 15.39 -7.50
N GLN A 531 23.99 14.80 -6.89
CA GLN A 531 23.84 13.35 -6.83
C GLN A 531 23.11 12.81 -8.06
N PRO A 532 23.51 11.65 -8.61
CA PRO A 532 22.74 10.99 -9.66
C PRO A 532 21.35 10.61 -9.15
N ARG A 533 20.35 10.75 -10.01
CA ARG A 533 18.99 10.28 -9.77
C ARG A 533 18.94 8.77 -9.95
N LEU A 534 18.62 8.06 -8.88
CA LEU A 534 18.32 6.63 -8.96
C LEU A 534 16.99 6.41 -9.71
N CYS A 535 16.82 5.26 -10.33
CA CYS A 535 15.58 4.78 -10.92
C CYS A 535 14.88 3.87 -9.91
N TYR A 536 13.60 4.12 -9.68
CA TYR A 536 12.79 3.40 -8.71
C TYR A 536 11.80 2.52 -9.47
N PRO A 537 11.53 1.28 -9.00
CA PRO A 537 10.57 0.40 -9.65
C PRO A 537 9.18 1.03 -9.63
N GLU A 538 8.48 0.94 -10.76
CA GLU A 538 7.11 1.41 -10.82
C GLU A 538 6.17 0.43 -10.10
N ARG A 539 4.96 0.87 -9.80
CA ARG A 539 3.99 0.06 -9.04
C ARG A 539 3.59 -1.21 -9.80
N ARG A 540 3.56 -1.19 -11.13
CA ARG A 540 3.37 -2.40 -11.95
C ARG A 540 4.53 -3.39 -11.84
N ASP A 541 5.75 -2.93 -11.63
CA ASP A 541 6.93 -3.78 -11.46
C ASP A 541 6.91 -4.43 -10.07
N LEU A 542 6.57 -3.66 -9.05
CA LEU A 542 6.35 -4.16 -7.69
C LEU A 542 5.22 -5.20 -7.64
N ALA A 543 4.11 -4.99 -8.37
CA ALA A 543 3.02 -5.96 -8.42
C ALA A 543 3.49 -7.31 -8.99
N ARG A 544 4.32 -7.26 -10.04
CA ARG A 544 4.94 -8.45 -10.65
C ARG A 544 5.91 -9.14 -9.69
N SER A 545 6.70 -8.39 -8.92
CA SER A 545 7.65 -8.98 -7.97
C SER A 545 6.97 -9.66 -6.79
N VAL A 546 5.88 -9.09 -6.26
CA VAL A 546 5.22 -9.66 -5.07
C VAL A 546 4.24 -10.79 -5.36
N SER A 547 3.61 -10.80 -6.55
CA SER A 547 2.46 -11.69 -6.83
C SER A 547 2.44 -12.31 -8.24
N GLY A 548 3.44 -12.00 -9.06
CA GLY A 548 3.49 -12.38 -10.47
C GLY A 548 2.61 -11.49 -11.37
N ASP A 549 2.77 -11.68 -12.67
CA ASP A 549 1.95 -11.03 -13.69
C ASP A 549 0.49 -11.51 -13.65
N LEU A 550 -0.47 -10.61 -13.86
CA LEU A 550 -1.89 -10.98 -13.82
C LEU A 550 -2.21 -12.03 -14.89
N GLY A 551 -1.65 -11.90 -16.11
CA GLY A 551 -1.92 -12.82 -17.20
C GLY A 551 -1.42 -14.24 -16.92
N SER A 552 -0.21 -14.37 -16.36
CA SER A 552 0.32 -15.69 -15.96
C SER A 552 -0.50 -16.30 -14.83
N VAL A 553 -0.94 -15.49 -13.86
CA VAL A 553 -1.77 -15.93 -12.74
C VAL A 553 -3.16 -16.40 -13.20
N LEU A 554 -3.80 -15.66 -14.09
CA LEU A 554 -5.09 -16.05 -14.66
C LEU A 554 -4.98 -17.34 -15.47
N ARG A 555 -3.86 -17.54 -16.18
CA ARG A 555 -3.57 -18.80 -16.88
C ARG A 555 -3.40 -19.95 -15.90
N GLN A 556 -2.57 -19.78 -14.86
CA GLN A 556 -2.34 -20.79 -13.82
C GLN A 556 -3.65 -21.18 -13.13
N THR A 557 -4.54 -20.21 -12.88
CA THR A 557 -5.86 -20.48 -12.26
C THR A 557 -6.70 -21.47 -13.09
N VAL A 558 -6.55 -21.48 -14.42
CA VAL A 558 -7.29 -22.39 -15.31
C VAL A 558 -6.54 -23.71 -15.53
N THR A 559 -5.23 -23.66 -15.71
CA THR A 559 -4.42 -24.84 -16.03
C THR A 559 -4.05 -25.69 -14.82
N ASP A 560 -3.85 -25.06 -13.67
CA ASP A 560 -3.53 -25.71 -12.39
C ASP A 560 -4.22 -24.97 -11.21
N PRO A 561 -5.56 -25.10 -11.08
CA PRO A 561 -6.31 -24.43 -10.03
C PRO A 561 -5.98 -24.94 -8.63
N LEU A 562 -5.51 -26.18 -8.49
CA LEU A 562 -5.15 -26.76 -7.19
C LEU A 562 -3.81 -26.21 -6.72
N GLY A 563 -2.79 -26.16 -7.59
CA GLY A 563 -1.51 -25.52 -7.31
C GLY A 563 -1.66 -24.06 -6.88
N PHE A 564 -2.48 -23.30 -7.61
CA PHE A 564 -2.79 -21.90 -7.30
C PHE A 564 -3.33 -21.70 -5.86
N LEU A 565 -4.14 -22.63 -5.36
CA LEU A 565 -4.71 -22.57 -4.01
C LEU A 565 -3.72 -23.03 -2.94
N THR A 566 -2.86 -24.00 -3.25
CA THR A 566 -1.87 -24.52 -2.30
C THR A 566 -0.72 -23.55 -2.06
N GLU A 567 -0.30 -22.80 -3.08
CA GLU A 567 0.85 -21.87 -3.02
C GLU A 567 0.53 -20.56 -2.29
N ARG A 568 -0.73 -20.10 -2.29
CA ARG A 568 -1.12 -18.72 -1.90
C ARG A 568 -1.99 -18.69 -0.65
N ARG A 569 -1.58 -19.42 0.40
CA ARG A 569 -2.32 -19.61 1.66
C ARG A 569 -2.42 -18.31 2.47
N PRO A 570 -3.61 -17.69 2.45
CA PRO A 570 -4.44 -17.84 3.64
C PRO A 570 -5.81 -18.43 3.26
N ALA A 571 -6.36 -19.30 4.11
CA ALA A 571 -7.69 -19.91 3.91
C ALA A 571 -8.79 -18.84 3.97
N THR A 572 -9.05 -18.17 2.84
CA THR A 572 -10.10 -17.16 2.73
C THR A 572 -11.41 -17.81 2.23
N ARG A 573 -12.54 -17.13 2.44
CA ARG A 573 -13.83 -17.53 1.86
C ARG A 573 -13.77 -17.66 0.33
N LEU A 574 -12.85 -16.93 -0.32
CA LEU A 574 -12.66 -16.97 -1.77
C LEU A 574 -11.98 -18.27 -2.23
N ASN A 575 -11.07 -18.83 -1.42
CA ASN A 575 -10.46 -20.14 -1.70
C ASN A 575 -11.53 -21.23 -1.74
N TRP A 576 -12.51 -21.19 -0.82
CA TRP A 576 -13.66 -22.11 -0.84
C TRP A 576 -14.54 -21.92 -2.07
N ALA A 577 -14.75 -20.68 -2.52
CA ALA A 577 -15.51 -20.41 -3.74
C ALA A 577 -14.80 -20.96 -4.99
N LEU A 578 -13.48 -20.82 -5.08
CA LEU A 578 -12.67 -21.41 -6.13
C LEU A 578 -12.73 -22.95 -6.10
N LEU A 579 -12.53 -23.56 -4.93
CA LEU A 579 -12.66 -25.00 -4.75
C LEU A 579 -14.04 -25.52 -5.15
N ALA A 580 -15.10 -24.78 -4.83
CA ALA A 580 -16.47 -25.13 -5.19
C ALA A 580 -16.76 -24.99 -6.70
N ALA A 581 -16.04 -24.12 -7.41
CA ALA A 581 -16.19 -23.95 -8.85
C ALA A 581 -15.61 -25.13 -9.66
N LEU A 582 -14.58 -25.80 -9.15
CA LEU A 582 -13.94 -26.95 -9.82
C LEU A 582 -14.87 -28.15 -10.06
N PRO A 583 -15.61 -28.70 -9.07
CA PRO A 583 -16.53 -29.81 -9.32
C PRO A 583 -17.68 -29.41 -10.25
N LEU A 584 -18.10 -28.14 -10.24
CA LEU A 584 -19.11 -27.63 -11.17
C LEU A 584 -18.60 -27.67 -12.62
N ILE A 585 -17.38 -27.19 -12.87
CA ILE A 585 -16.75 -27.25 -14.19
C ILE A 585 -16.55 -28.71 -14.62
N GLY A 586 -16.03 -29.56 -13.73
CA GLY A 586 -15.85 -30.99 -13.99
C GLY A 586 -17.16 -31.68 -14.38
N ALA A 587 -18.26 -31.41 -13.66
CA ALA A 587 -19.57 -31.93 -14.00
C ALA A 587 -20.07 -31.45 -15.37
N LEU A 588 -19.85 -30.17 -15.71
CA LEU A 588 -20.23 -29.62 -17.02
C LEU A 588 -19.37 -30.20 -18.17
N LEU A 589 -18.08 -30.45 -17.94
CA LEU A 589 -17.20 -31.11 -18.91
C LEU A 589 -17.63 -32.57 -19.16
N VAL A 590 -17.95 -33.32 -18.11
CA VAL A 590 -18.52 -34.68 -18.25
C VAL A 590 -19.82 -34.64 -19.04
N LEU A 591 -20.66 -33.62 -18.83
CA LEU A 591 -21.90 -33.43 -19.60
C LEU A 591 -21.65 -33.14 -21.10
N LEU A 592 -20.50 -32.63 -21.52
CA LEU A 592 -20.19 -32.49 -22.96
C LEU A 592 -20.04 -33.85 -23.65
N LEU A 593 -19.54 -34.86 -22.93
CA LEU A 593 -19.30 -36.21 -23.46
C LEU A 593 -20.58 -37.06 -23.52
N ILE A 594 -21.61 -36.70 -22.77
CA ILE A 594 -22.88 -37.45 -22.72
C ILE A 594 -23.74 -37.09 -23.94
N PRO A 595 -24.19 -38.05 -24.77
CA PRO A 595 -25.04 -37.74 -25.91
C PRO A 595 -26.37 -37.11 -25.48
N ARG A 596 -26.96 -36.28 -26.34
CA ARG A 596 -28.18 -35.54 -26.03
C ARG A 596 -29.37 -36.49 -25.81
N ALA A 597 -30.06 -36.32 -24.68
CA ALA A 597 -31.14 -37.22 -24.26
C ALA A 597 -32.42 -37.12 -25.12
N ALA A 598 -32.68 -35.99 -25.77
CA ALA A 598 -33.81 -35.81 -26.67
C ALA A 598 -33.52 -34.83 -27.80
N SER A 599 -34.17 -35.01 -28.95
CA SER A 599 -34.11 -34.08 -30.08
C SER A 599 -34.90 -32.80 -29.81
N ALA A 600 -34.55 -31.72 -30.52
CA ALA A 600 -35.15 -30.39 -30.32
C ALA A 600 -36.68 -30.39 -30.53
N GLY A 601 -37.20 -31.23 -31.43
CA GLY A 601 -38.64 -31.36 -31.68
C GLY A 601 -39.42 -31.90 -30.48
N ARG A 602 -38.81 -32.80 -29.68
CA ARG A 602 -39.47 -33.44 -28.53
C ARG A 602 -39.48 -32.56 -27.26
N LEU A 603 -38.55 -31.61 -27.17
CA LEU A 603 -38.43 -30.69 -26.03
C LEU A 603 -39.46 -29.55 -26.07
N GLY A 604 -39.85 -29.11 -27.27
CA GLY A 604 -40.77 -27.99 -27.45
C GLY A 604 -40.30 -26.70 -26.74
N ARG A 605 -41.25 -25.80 -26.47
CA ARG A 605 -41.04 -24.53 -25.75
C ARG A 605 -42.12 -24.33 -24.68
N PRO A 606 -41.97 -24.94 -23.48
CA PRO A 606 -42.97 -24.82 -22.42
C PRO A 606 -43.12 -23.38 -21.93
N ALA A 607 -44.28 -23.05 -21.34
CA ALA A 607 -44.59 -21.70 -20.87
C ALA A 607 -43.53 -21.16 -19.89
N ALA A 608 -43.05 -22.00 -18.96
CA ALA A 608 -41.99 -21.65 -18.03
C ALA A 608 -40.68 -21.25 -18.74
N PHE A 609 -40.30 -21.94 -19.81
CA PHE A 609 -39.12 -21.58 -20.61
C PHE A 609 -39.30 -20.23 -21.31
N ARG A 610 -40.48 -19.96 -21.88
CA ARG A 610 -40.77 -18.67 -22.53
C ARG A 610 -40.72 -17.52 -21.53
N LEU A 611 -41.30 -17.69 -20.35
CA LEU A 611 -41.27 -16.70 -19.29
C LEU A 611 -39.84 -16.38 -18.86
N LEU A 612 -39.01 -17.41 -18.60
CA LEU A 612 -37.60 -17.21 -18.23
C LEU A 612 -36.78 -16.62 -19.38
N ALA A 613 -37.06 -16.96 -20.63
CA ALA A 613 -36.39 -16.38 -21.79
C ALA A 613 -36.67 -14.88 -21.96
N VAL A 614 -37.87 -14.42 -21.57
CA VAL A 614 -38.21 -12.98 -21.54
C VAL A 614 -37.59 -12.30 -20.31
N LEU A 615 -37.65 -12.94 -19.14
CA LEU A 615 -37.14 -12.38 -17.89
C LEU A 615 -35.61 -12.23 -17.90
N PHE A 616 -34.91 -13.17 -18.52
CA PHE A 616 -33.45 -13.23 -18.62
C PHE A 616 -33.00 -13.06 -20.08
N PRO A 617 -32.72 -11.82 -20.52
CA PRO A 617 -32.19 -11.55 -21.85
C PRO A 617 -31.04 -12.50 -22.24
N GLY A 618 -31.13 -13.10 -23.42
CA GLY A 618 -30.12 -14.03 -23.94
C GLY A 618 -30.29 -15.49 -23.51
N ALA A 619 -30.98 -15.78 -22.40
CA ALA A 619 -31.15 -17.16 -21.90
C ALA A 619 -31.99 -18.06 -22.83
N GLY A 620 -32.88 -17.48 -23.63
CA GLY A 620 -33.62 -18.20 -24.67
C GLY A 620 -32.82 -18.48 -25.95
N LEU A 621 -31.64 -17.87 -26.09
CA LEU A 621 -30.83 -17.79 -27.31
C LEU A 621 -29.49 -18.54 -27.18
N LEU A 622 -29.31 -19.32 -26.12
CA LEU A 622 -28.04 -20.00 -25.76
C LEU A 622 -27.52 -20.99 -26.82
N GLY A 623 -28.35 -21.35 -27.80
CA GLY A 623 -27.91 -22.12 -28.96
C GLY A 623 -26.97 -21.35 -29.90
N ASN A 624 -26.91 -20.02 -29.78
CA ASN A 624 -26.05 -19.11 -30.53
C ASN A 624 -25.12 -18.33 -29.57
N ALA A 625 -23.89 -18.04 -30.00
CA ALA A 625 -22.90 -17.27 -29.24
C ALA A 625 -23.44 -15.90 -28.77
N TRP A 626 -24.24 -15.23 -29.61
CA TRP A 626 -24.86 -13.94 -29.27
C TRP A 626 -25.82 -14.01 -28.08
N GLY A 627 -26.45 -15.16 -27.83
CA GLY A 627 -27.28 -15.36 -26.64
C GLY A 627 -26.48 -15.31 -25.34
N GLY A 628 -25.26 -15.85 -25.35
CA GLY A 628 -24.33 -15.76 -24.23
C GLY A 628 -23.86 -14.32 -23.98
N VAL A 629 -23.51 -13.59 -25.04
CA VAL A 629 -23.11 -12.17 -24.94
C VAL A 629 -24.23 -11.34 -24.34
N LEU A 630 -25.45 -11.50 -24.84
CA LEU A 630 -26.62 -10.77 -24.34
C LEU A 630 -26.89 -11.08 -22.86
N LEU A 631 -26.74 -12.35 -22.46
CA LEU A 631 -26.94 -12.79 -21.08
C LEU A 631 -25.90 -12.22 -20.12
N VAL A 632 -24.62 -12.23 -20.50
CA VAL A 632 -23.55 -11.66 -19.66
C VAL A 632 -23.70 -10.13 -19.57
N ALA A 633 -24.04 -9.46 -20.67
CA ALA A 633 -24.30 -8.02 -20.67
C ALA A 633 -25.46 -7.65 -19.74
N TRP A 634 -26.59 -8.37 -19.83
CA TRP A 634 -27.72 -8.18 -18.93
C TRP A 634 -27.34 -8.41 -17.47
N ALA A 635 -26.67 -9.53 -17.17
CA ALA A 635 -26.27 -9.84 -15.80
C ALA A 635 -25.31 -8.78 -15.23
N GLY A 636 -24.38 -8.27 -16.05
CA GLY A 636 -23.48 -7.19 -15.68
C GLY A 636 -24.20 -5.89 -15.33
N VAL A 637 -25.16 -5.46 -16.17
CA VAL A 637 -25.96 -4.25 -15.92
C VAL A 637 -26.83 -4.41 -14.68
N VAL A 638 -27.47 -5.57 -14.49
CA VAL A 638 -28.27 -5.85 -13.29
C VAL A 638 -27.42 -5.79 -12.02
N VAL A 639 -26.27 -6.45 -12.01
CA VAL A 639 -25.34 -6.42 -10.85
C VAL A 639 -24.85 -5.00 -10.58
N ALA A 640 -24.52 -4.24 -11.63
CA ALA A 640 -24.11 -2.84 -11.50
C ALA A 640 -25.20 -1.95 -10.91
N LEU A 641 -26.47 -2.15 -11.29
CA LEU A 641 -27.62 -1.44 -10.69
C LEU A 641 -27.87 -1.86 -9.23
N LEU A 642 -27.56 -3.12 -8.88
CA LEU A 642 -27.61 -3.63 -7.50
C LEU A 642 -26.41 -3.18 -6.63
N ALA A 643 -25.48 -2.38 -7.17
CA ALA A 643 -24.34 -1.83 -6.45
C ALA A 643 -24.70 -0.99 -5.21
N ARG A 644 -25.99 -0.67 -4.99
CA ARG A 644 -26.46 -0.03 -3.75
C ARG A 644 -26.42 -1.00 -2.57
N TRP A 645 -26.67 -2.29 -2.84
CA TRP A 645 -26.73 -3.37 -1.86
C TRP A 645 -25.44 -4.20 -1.83
N LEU A 646 -24.71 -4.21 -2.96
CA LEU A 646 -23.40 -4.83 -3.11
C LEU A 646 -22.31 -3.74 -3.20
N PRO A 647 -21.40 -3.61 -2.22
CA PRO A 647 -20.47 -2.48 -2.20
C PRO A 647 -19.36 -2.63 -3.25
N PHE A 648 -19.29 -1.71 -4.21
CA PHE A 648 -18.19 -1.54 -5.18
C PHE A 648 -17.55 -0.15 -5.03
N PRO A 649 -16.86 0.12 -3.91
CA PRO A 649 -16.41 1.47 -3.55
C PRO A 649 -15.42 2.12 -4.54
N ALA A 650 -14.68 1.32 -5.31
CA ALA A 650 -13.70 1.84 -6.26
C ALA A 650 -14.30 2.15 -7.64
N LEU A 651 -15.54 1.76 -7.91
CA LEU A 651 -16.21 1.98 -9.19
C LEU A 651 -17.28 3.09 -9.08
N PRO A 652 -17.37 4.03 -10.03
CA PRO A 652 -18.30 5.15 -9.98
C PRO A 652 -19.75 4.76 -10.37
N LEU A 653 -20.20 3.55 -9.99
CA LEU A 653 -21.50 2.98 -10.38
C LEU A 653 -22.70 3.74 -9.80
N GLN A 654 -22.47 4.51 -8.73
CA GLN A 654 -23.53 5.27 -8.04
C GLN A 654 -23.70 6.70 -8.56
N THR A 655 -22.83 7.17 -9.46
CA THR A 655 -22.97 8.50 -10.05
C THR A 655 -24.24 8.59 -10.89
N ALA A 656 -24.94 9.73 -10.86
CA ALA A 656 -26.22 9.90 -11.55
C ALA A 656 -26.11 9.62 -13.07
N ALA A 657 -25.02 10.08 -13.69
CA ALA A 657 -24.73 9.84 -15.10
C ALA A 657 -24.59 8.33 -15.42
N VAL A 658 -23.77 7.60 -14.65
CA VAL A 658 -23.56 6.16 -14.85
C VAL A 658 -24.84 5.37 -14.61
N ARG A 659 -25.61 5.72 -13.57
CA ARG A 659 -26.90 5.05 -13.30
C ARG A 659 -27.91 5.25 -14.42
N SER A 660 -27.98 6.45 -14.99
CA SER A 660 -28.86 6.74 -16.12
C SER A 660 -28.47 5.91 -17.34
N ALA A 661 -27.17 5.84 -17.64
CA ALA A 661 -26.64 5.00 -18.72
C ALA A 661 -26.94 3.50 -18.51
N LEU A 662 -26.84 3.01 -17.27
CA LEU A 662 -27.14 1.60 -16.95
C LEU A 662 -28.63 1.26 -17.16
N TRP A 663 -29.56 2.14 -16.78
CA TRP A 663 -30.99 1.93 -17.04
C TRP A 663 -31.32 1.95 -18.54
N LEU A 664 -30.72 2.87 -19.29
CA LEU A 664 -30.87 2.91 -20.75
C LEU A 664 -30.33 1.62 -21.41
N ALA A 665 -29.14 1.18 -20.98
CA ALA A 665 -28.56 -0.07 -21.45
C ALA A 665 -29.45 -1.28 -21.12
N LEU A 666 -30.02 -1.34 -19.90
CA LEU A 666 -30.95 -2.40 -19.52
C LEU A 666 -32.17 -2.44 -20.43
N GLY A 667 -32.79 -1.28 -20.68
CA GLY A 667 -33.93 -1.15 -21.59
C GLY A 667 -33.60 -1.65 -23.01
N ALA A 668 -32.45 -1.22 -23.56
CA ALA A 668 -31.99 -1.65 -24.88
C ALA A 668 -31.78 -3.17 -24.96
N LEU A 669 -31.19 -3.79 -23.94
CA LEU A 669 -30.97 -5.24 -23.87
C LEU A 669 -32.29 -6.03 -23.87
N TYR A 670 -33.32 -5.54 -23.15
CA TYR A 670 -34.65 -6.16 -23.16
C TYR A 670 -35.35 -6.00 -24.50
N VAL A 671 -35.30 -4.82 -25.13
CA VAL A 671 -35.87 -4.60 -26.46
C VAL A 671 -35.24 -5.54 -27.49
N LEU A 672 -33.90 -5.63 -27.50
CA LEU A 672 -33.17 -6.51 -28.41
C LEU A 672 -33.50 -7.99 -28.16
N ASN A 673 -33.64 -8.41 -26.89
CA ASN A 673 -34.06 -9.76 -26.54
C ASN A 673 -35.47 -10.09 -27.05
N VAL A 674 -36.44 -9.19 -26.84
CA VAL A 674 -37.83 -9.40 -27.28
C VAL A 674 -37.90 -9.48 -28.80
N LEU A 675 -37.21 -8.59 -29.53
CA LEU A 675 -37.14 -8.64 -31.00
C LEU A 675 -36.56 -9.98 -31.49
N ALA A 676 -35.46 -10.43 -30.89
CA ALA A 676 -34.86 -11.72 -31.22
C ALA A 676 -35.81 -12.90 -30.94
N LEU A 677 -36.52 -12.90 -29.81
CA LEU A 677 -37.48 -13.94 -29.46
C LEU A 677 -38.68 -13.96 -30.43
N LEU A 678 -39.21 -12.79 -30.80
CA LEU A 678 -40.32 -12.67 -31.75
C LEU A 678 -39.95 -13.24 -33.13
N LEU A 679 -38.75 -12.90 -33.64
CA LEU A 679 -38.25 -13.45 -34.90
C LEU A 679 -38.15 -14.98 -34.87
N ILE A 680 -37.69 -15.53 -33.74
CA ILE A 680 -37.55 -16.99 -33.61
C ILE A 680 -38.90 -17.69 -33.47
N GLU A 681 -39.85 -17.13 -32.72
CA GLU A 681 -41.22 -17.67 -32.65
C GLU A 681 -41.92 -17.60 -34.01
N ALA A 682 -41.77 -16.49 -34.76
CA ALA A 682 -42.30 -16.38 -36.12
C ALA A 682 -41.71 -17.44 -37.07
N ALA A 683 -40.39 -17.63 -37.03
CA ALA A 683 -39.71 -18.67 -37.82
C ALA A 683 -40.12 -20.09 -37.39
N HIS A 684 -40.49 -20.30 -36.12
CA HIS A 684 -40.97 -21.59 -35.63
C HIS A 684 -42.41 -21.86 -36.07
N ALA A 685 -43.30 -20.86 -35.96
CA ALA A 685 -44.67 -20.93 -36.45
C ALA A 685 -44.73 -21.21 -37.96
N ARG A 686 -43.87 -20.55 -38.76
CA ARG A 686 -43.76 -20.79 -40.21
C ARG A 686 -43.35 -22.22 -40.53
N ARG A 687 -42.34 -22.77 -39.83
CA ARG A 687 -41.89 -24.16 -39.98
C ARG A 687 -42.95 -25.18 -39.57
N ARG A 688 -43.76 -24.86 -38.56
CA ARG A 688 -44.87 -25.72 -38.14
C ARG A 688 -45.96 -25.77 -39.21
N ARG A 689 -46.36 -24.62 -39.74
CA ARG A 689 -47.32 -24.52 -40.86
C ARG A 689 -46.85 -25.27 -42.11
N LEU A 690 -45.56 -25.18 -42.46
CA LEU A 690 -45.01 -25.91 -43.61
C LEU A 690 -45.10 -27.43 -43.41
N ARG A 691 -44.80 -27.93 -42.21
CA ARG A 691 -44.93 -29.37 -41.90
C ARG A 691 -46.38 -29.85 -41.85
N GLU A 692 -47.31 -28.97 -41.49
CA GLU A 692 -48.76 -29.24 -41.53
C GLU A 692 -49.32 -29.19 -42.96
N LEU A 693 -48.59 -28.62 -43.93
CA LEU A 693 -48.94 -28.63 -45.36
C LEU A 693 -48.28 -29.78 -46.14
N GLU A 694 -47.17 -30.33 -45.62
CA GLU A 694 -46.46 -31.48 -46.18
C GLU A 694 -46.94 -32.85 -45.63
N ALA A 695 -47.70 -32.84 -44.52
CA ALA A 695 -48.32 -34.00 -43.90
C ALA A 695 -49.81 -34.05 -44.23
#